data_AF-A0A8K1DBH8-F1
#
_entry.id   AF-A0A8K1DBH8-F1
#
_cell.length_a   1.000
_cell.length_b   1.000
_cell.length_c   1.000
_cell.angle_alpha   90.00
_cell.angle_beta   90.00
_cell.angle_gamma   90.00
#
_symmetry.space_group_name_H-M   'P 1'
#
loop_
_entity.id
_entity.type
_entity.pdbx_description
1 polymer ?
#
loop_
_entity_poly.entity_id
_entity_poly.type
_entity_poly.pdbx_seq_one_letter_code
_entity_poly.pdbx_strand_id
1 'polypeptide(L)'
;MITGHVDPIEKKPVTHYRPGSSIFSIATTGCNWLCQPKGTKILMADGSKKSIEKITSGNKVWSYNVEGNFEIIPNVVTHTGSRFAELLEVRYGSRGHGKLYLTREHPVFTTRGWKTAETLERGDQIVKVWYQNTKVWKQKRLNSIQESKFSCKNCDQVIVGFDEWNRHRGVCYLKEYEMPKEMRVKYSARMKTNNPMYDPLVAKRSHETSKARFIEDPSHGWHKNAERLRKWLHKHPSESQKLLYDLLDRMSIKYEKEYRIKTETHTEGSKSFYIADAAIIEAKIDIEIDGWWHYNSEKIQQTDKIRDKALAANGWKTIRISGRQIYSHADEVEALIIEYVSPLVRKNKRTWVEVKQVKPTGKTTQVFSFECIPNHNYVGDGILLHNCKYCQNYDISQRRKIEGADMTPQEVVDMATSSGSQGIAYTYNQPSIFIEFARDCGVIARKNGLFNIFVSNGYDTPETVKMMDEFLDCITVDFKGNAEPQFTRKYIGVPDPQPIFDTLKEIRDKTRIHVEITDLVVPQVGDDLEHAAKLCKFVYNEFGPDMPIHFLRFHPDYKMMEFESTPIKTLEKHHEIAKKEGLNYAYLGNVPGHPLEHTYCSGCKKIVVKRYGFDIQGWHLDDNNNCKFCGNHIPIEGKLAENYKQNRFQFVF
;
A
#
# COMPACT_ATOMS: atom_id res chain seq x y z
N MET A 1 -27.12 6.60 -4.42
CA MET A 1 -26.78 5.99 -3.12
C MET A 1 -26.25 4.59 -3.35
N ILE A 2 -25.13 4.21 -2.72
CA ILE A 2 -24.49 2.89 -2.98
C ILE A 2 -24.88 1.80 -2.00
N THR A 3 -25.46 2.17 -0.86
CA THR A 3 -25.93 1.21 0.14
C THR A 3 -26.91 1.86 1.10
N GLY A 4 -27.88 1.07 1.56
CA GLY A 4 -28.79 1.40 2.65
C GLY A 4 -28.87 0.25 3.67
N HIS A 5 -28.56 0.54 4.93
CA HIS A 5 -28.62 -0.44 6.01
C HIS A 5 -29.29 0.15 7.26
N VAL A 6 -30.16 -0.62 7.92
CA VAL A 6 -30.56 -0.32 9.29
C VAL A 6 -29.53 -0.95 10.22
N ASP A 7 -28.96 -0.12 11.09
CA ASP A 7 -27.99 -0.51 12.10
C ASP A 7 -28.42 0.03 13.47
N PRO A 8 -28.03 -0.61 14.58
CA PRO A 8 -28.10 0.03 15.90
C PRO A 8 -27.20 1.27 15.95
N ILE A 9 -27.64 2.35 16.62
CA ILE A 9 -26.83 3.58 16.80
C ILE A 9 -25.45 3.28 17.44
N GLU A 10 -25.37 2.26 18.30
CA GLU A 10 -24.12 1.84 18.94
C GLU A 10 -23.04 1.39 17.95
N LYS A 11 -23.41 1.02 16.71
CA LYS A 11 -22.45 0.71 15.64
C LYS A 11 -21.76 1.95 15.08
N LYS A 12 -22.32 3.15 15.30
CA LYS A 12 -21.76 4.44 14.85
C LYS A 12 -20.85 5.07 15.91
N PRO A 13 -20.17 4.24 16.70
CA PRO A 13 -19.77 4.50 18.10
C PRO A 13 -20.35 5.77 18.76
N VAL A 14 -21.67 5.92 18.73
CA VAL A 14 -22.40 6.97 19.45
C VAL A 14 -23.12 6.29 20.61
N THR A 15 -22.78 6.65 21.84
CA THR A 15 -23.26 5.94 23.04
C THR A 15 -24.03 6.82 24.02
N HIS A 16 -23.88 8.13 23.91
CA HIS A 16 -24.47 9.18 24.74
C HIS A 16 -25.50 10.01 23.99
N TYR A 17 -25.85 9.66 22.76
CA TYR A 17 -26.97 10.25 22.03
C TYR A 17 -27.98 9.16 21.65
N ARG A 18 -29.23 9.31 22.09
CA ARG A 18 -30.39 8.44 21.79
C ARG A 18 -30.08 6.92 21.78
N PRO A 19 -29.50 6.36 22.86
CA PRO A 19 -29.08 4.96 22.92
C PRO A 19 -30.25 3.99 22.67
N GLY A 20 -29.95 2.87 22.04
CA GLY A 20 -30.91 1.84 21.65
C GLY A 20 -31.66 2.12 20.35
N SER A 21 -31.51 3.29 19.74
CA SER A 21 -32.18 3.64 18.48
C SER A 21 -31.70 2.79 17.30
N SER A 22 -32.59 2.56 16.35
CA SER A 22 -32.28 2.06 15.00
C SER A 22 -32.02 3.24 14.06
N ILE A 23 -31.01 3.11 13.20
CA ILE A 23 -30.59 4.17 12.30
C ILE A 23 -30.45 3.64 10.88
N PHE A 24 -31.07 4.37 9.94
CA PHE A 24 -30.91 4.14 8.52
C PHE A 24 -29.60 4.78 8.04
N SER A 25 -28.62 3.93 7.75
CA SER A 25 -27.27 4.32 7.35
C SER A 25 -27.16 4.35 5.83
N ILE A 26 -26.67 5.46 5.30
CA ILE A 26 -26.49 5.67 3.86
C ILE A 26 -25.07 6.11 3.52
N ALA A 27 -24.66 5.80 2.28
CA ALA A 27 -23.45 6.34 1.67
C ALA A 27 -23.62 6.61 0.18
N THR A 28 -22.75 7.48 -0.34
CA THR A 28 -22.60 7.78 -1.77
C THR A 28 -21.29 7.23 -2.33
N THR A 29 -21.17 7.09 -3.65
CA THR A 29 -19.91 6.67 -4.28
C THR A 29 -18.84 7.75 -4.12
N GLY A 30 -17.65 7.34 -3.67
CA GLY A 30 -16.43 8.09 -3.94
C GLY A 30 -15.71 8.63 -2.71
N CYS A 31 -14.51 9.12 -3.00
CA CYS A 31 -13.63 9.94 -2.17
C CYS A 31 -12.99 10.98 -3.10
N ASN A 32 -12.48 12.08 -2.57
CA ASN A 32 -12.00 13.23 -3.34
C ASN A 32 -10.96 12.80 -4.40
N TRP A 33 -11.38 12.80 -5.66
CA TRP A 33 -10.52 12.54 -6.81
C TRP A 33 -9.47 13.66 -6.94
N LEU A 34 -8.22 13.41 -6.56
CA LEU A 34 -7.10 14.34 -6.70
C LEU A 34 -6.68 14.41 -8.18
N CYS A 35 -7.16 15.41 -8.94
CA CYS A 35 -7.10 15.40 -10.41
C CYS A 35 -6.17 16.45 -11.03
N GLN A 36 -5.86 16.26 -12.32
CA GLN A 36 -5.06 17.18 -13.16
C GLN A 36 -5.69 17.30 -14.56
N PRO A 37 -5.52 18.40 -15.30
CA PRO A 37 -6.13 18.54 -16.62
C PRO A 37 -5.58 17.57 -17.66
N LYS A 38 -6.36 17.39 -18.73
CA LYS A 38 -5.90 16.73 -19.95
C LYS A 38 -4.52 17.26 -20.39
N GLY A 39 -3.64 16.36 -20.80
CA GLY A 39 -2.33 16.70 -21.36
C GLY A 39 -1.20 16.81 -20.34
N THR A 40 -1.51 16.83 -19.03
CA THR A 40 -0.48 16.79 -17.97
C THR A 40 0.42 15.58 -18.14
N LYS A 41 1.74 15.81 -18.09
CA LYS A 41 2.75 14.79 -18.39
C LYS A 41 3.15 14.03 -17.13
N ILE A 42 2.70 12.79 -17.04
CA ILE A 42 3.07 11.83 -16.00
C ILE A 42 4.38 11.16 -16.37
N LEU A 43 5.30 11.10 -15.41
CA LEU A 43 6.58 10.42 -15.56
C LEU A 43 6.40 8.92 -15.38
N MET A 44 6.70 8.15 -16.43
CA MET A 44 6.60 6.70 -16.42
C MET A 44 7.87 6.08 -15.84
N ALA A 45 7.77 4.85 -15.31
CA ALA A 45 8.89 4.16 -14.66
C ALA A 45 10.06 3.85 -15.61
N ASP A 46 9.80 3.71 -16.91
CA ASP A 46 10.82 3.55 -17.97
C ASP A 46 11.51 4.88 -18.35
N GLY A 47 11.07 5.98 -17.74
CA GLY A 47 11.49 7.32 -18.06
C GLY A 47 10.79 7.94 -19.26
N SER A 48 9.78 7.33 -19.86
CA SER A 48 8.93 8.05 -20.81
C SER A 48 8.03 9.05 -20.07
N LYS A 49 7.38 9.94 -20.82
CA LYS A 49 6.30 10.80 -20.32
C LYS A 49 5.01 10.44 -21.04
N LYS A 50 3.96 10.15 -20.29
CA LYS A 50 2.64 9.85 -20.84
C LYS A 50 1.66 10.93 -20.39
N SER A 51 0.70 11.28 -21.25
CA SER A 51 -0.31 12.27 -20.86
C SER A 51 -1.31 11.60 -19.92
N ILE A 52 -1.78 12.32 -18.90
CA ILE A 52 -2.58 11.76 -17.81
C ILE A 52 -3.84 11.02 -18.29
N GLU A 53 -4.49 11.54 -19.34
CA GLU A 53 -5.68 10.93 -19.96
C GLU A 53 -5.38 9.61 -20.69
N LYS A 54 -4.11 9.33 -20.95
CA LYS A 54 -3.65 8.08 -21.59
C LYS A 54 -3.13 7.07 -20.58
N ILE A 55 -3.02 7.43 -19.30
CA ILE A 55 -2.64 6.49 -18.26
C ILE A 55 -3.74 5.43 -18.15
N THR A 56 -3.35 4.16 -18.04
CA THR A 56 -4.25 3.02 -17.87
C THR A 56 -3.73 2.14 -16.74
N SER A 57 -4.60 1.31 -16.16
CA SER A 57 -4.18 0.25 -15.24
C SER A 57 -3.07 -0.62 -15.84
N GLY A 58 -2.15 -1.07 -14.99
CA GLY A 58 -0.93 -1.79 -15.36
C GLY A 58 0.23 -0.89 -15.81
N ASN A 59 0.00 0.39 -16.12
CA ASN A 59 1.10 1.30 -16.44
C ASN A 59 2.01 1.50 -15.22
N LYS A 60 3.33 1.43 -15.40
CA LYS A 60 4.29 1.70 -14.32
C LYS A 60 4.67 3.19 -14.33
N VAL A 61 4.39 3.91 -13.25
CA VAL A 61 4.72 5.34 -13.07
C VAL A 61 5.86 5.51 -12.07
N TRP A 62 6.55 6.63 -12.17
CA TRP A 62 7.70 6.93 -11.34
C TRP A 62 7.24 7.47 -9.99
N SER A 63 7.67 6.85 -8.90
CA SER A 63 7.43 7.29 -7.52
C SER A 63 8.73 7.46 -6.73
N TYR A 64 8.64 8.13 -5.59
CA TYR A 64 9.74 8.35 -4.65
C TYR A 64 9.39 7.80 -3.28
N ASN A 65 10.36 7.12 -2.65
CA ASN A 65 10.32 6.89 -1.21
C ASN A 65 10.69 8.19 -0.49
N VAL A 66 9.70 9.05 -0.25
CA VAL A 66 9.89 10.36 0.41
C VAL A 66 10.31 10.23 1.88
N GLU A 67 10.11 9.06 2.50
CA GLU A 67 10.52 8.74 3.88
C GLU A 67 11.95 8.17 3.93
N GLY A 68 12.46 7.66 2.81
CA GLY A 68 13.86 7.28 2.64
C GLY A 68 14.70 8.43 2.07
N ASN A 69 15.87 8.12 1.52
CA ASN A 69 16.73 9.08 0.83
C ASN A 69 16.19 9.51 -0.56
N PHE A 70 14.86 9.60 -0.72
CA PHE A 70 14.13 9.82 -1.97
C PHE A 70 14.60 8.84 -3.06
N GLU A 71 14.62 7.56 -2.71
CA GLU A 71 14.91 6.51 -3.66
C GLU A 71 13.78 6.37 -4.68
N ILE A 72 14.14 6.01 -5.90
CA ILE A 72 13.21 5.89 -7.02
C ILE A 72 12.62 4.49 -7.03
N ILE A 73 11.30 4.41 -6.99
CA ILE A 73 10.55 3.15 -6.96
C ILE A 73 9.50 3.19 -8.07
N PRO A 74 9.33 2.10 -8.86
CA PRO A 74 8.23 2.02 -9.79
C PRO A 74 6.92 1.80 -9.01
N ASN A 75 5.92 2.66 -9.25
CA ASN A 75 4.56 2.36 -8.85
C ASN A 75 3.78 1.77 -10.03
N VAL A 76 2.90 0.80 -9.78
CA VAL A 76 1.95 0.29 -10.78
C VAL A 76 0.65 1.07 -10.65
N VAL A 77 0.15 1.58 -11.76
CA VAL A 77 -1.19 2.18 -11.84
C VAL A 77 -2.22 1.08 -11.71
N THR A 78 -3.10 1.19 -10.73
CA THR A 78 -4.16 0.21 -10.47
C THR A 78 -5.47 0.63 -11.09
N HIS A 79 -5.78 1.93 -11.10
CA HIS A 79 -7.06 2.47 -11.56
C HIS A 79 -6.90 3.87 -12.17
N THR A 80 -7.84 4.27 -13.04
CA THR A 80 -7.81 5.56 -13.76
C THR A 80 -9.21 6.13 -13.94
N GLY A 81 -9.37 7.44 -14.09
CA GLY A 81 -10.60 8.05 -14.61
C GLY A 81 -10.58 9.58 -14.59
N SER A 82 -11.77 10.21 -14.60
CA SER A 82 -11.90 11.66 -14.82
C SER A 82 -13.16 12.29 -14.23
N ARG A 83 -13.13 13.60 -13.95
CA ARG A 83 -14.29 14.44 -13.56
C ARG A 83 -14.19 15.84 -14.16
N PHE A 84 -15.18 16.71 -13.94
CA PHE A 84 -15.03 18.15 -14.19
C PHE A 84 -14.67 18.89 -12.90
N ALA A 85 -13.73 19.83 -12.98
CA ALA A 85 -13.31 20.64 -11.84
C ALA A 85 -12.70 21.98 -12.28
N GLU A 86 -12.76 22.99 -11.41
CA GLU A 86 -11.97 24.21 -11.56
C GLU A 86 -10.50 23.94 -11.21
N LEU A 87 -9.57 24.57 -11.94
CA LEU A 87 -8.14 24.43 -11.70
C LEU A 87 -7.54 25.64 -11.00
N LEU A 88 -6.52 25.39 -10.18
CA LEU A 88 -5.54 26.36 -9.75
C LEU A 88 -4.33 26.32 -10.69
N GLU A 89 -3.81 27.50 -11.05
CA GLU A 89 -2.49 27.66 -11.67
C GLU A 89 -1.46 27.93 -10.56
N VAL A 90 -0.56 26.98 -10.34
CA VAL A 90 0.60 27.11 -9.44
C VAL A 90 1.83 27.47 -10.28
N ARG A 91 2.40 28.65 -10.06
CA ARG A 91 3.65 29.10 -10.70
C ARG A 91 4.83 28.89 -9.79
N TYR A 92 5.94 28.38 -10.32
CA TYR A 92 7.14 28.08 -9.53
C TYR A 92 8.46 28.32 -10.30
N GLY A 93 9.57 28.50 -9.55
CA GLY A 93 10.94 28.68 -10.05
C GLY A 93 11.38 30.14 -10.25
N SER A 94 12.64 30.36 -10.65
CA SER A 94 13.23 31.68 -10.94
C SER A 94 13.50 31.90 -12.44
N ARG A 95 13.39 33.16 -12.90
CA ARG A 95 13.54 33.61 -14.30
C ARG A 95 12.60 32.96 -15.36
N GLY A 96 11.42 32.49 -14.93
CA GLY A 96 10.32 32.01 -15.80
C GLY A 96 10.58 30.63 -16.43
N HIS A 97 9.69 29.64 -16.45
CA HIS A 97 8.33 29.48 -15.95
C HIS A 97 8.11 27.96 -15.72
N GLY A 98 7.82 27.55 -14.49
CA GLY A 98 7.10 26.30 -14.23
C GLY A 98 5.64 26.62 -13.95
N LYS A 99 4.71 25.92 -14.60
CA LYS A 99 3.28 26.00 -14.29
C LYS A 99 2.78 24.60 -14.04
N LEU A 100 2.01 24.45 -12.98
CA LEU A 100 1.27 23.24 -12.68
C LEU A 100 -0.20 23.62 -12.56
N TYR A 101 -1.05 22.83 -13.20
CA TYR A 101 -2.49 22.99 -13.11
C TYR A 101 -3.05 21.83 -12.32
N LEU A 102 -3.66 22.12 -11.18
CA LEU A 102 -4.18 21.12 -10.25
C LEU A 102 -5.59 21.49 -9.82
N THR A 103 -6.35 20.50 -9.40
CA THR A 103 -7.52 20.78 -8.55
C THR A 103 -7.07 21.31 -7.18
N ARG A 104 -7.94 22.08 -6.51
CA ARG A 104 -7.62 22.79 -5.26
C ARG A 104 -7.06 21.87 -4.18
N GLU A 105 -7.65 20.68 -4.08
CA GLU A 105 -7.35 19.65 -3.09
C GLU A 105 -6.09 18.82 -3.39
N HIS A 106 -5.45 18.98 -4.55
CA HIS A 106 -4.37 18.10 -5.00
C HIS A 106 -3.07 18.31 -4.18
N PRO A 107 -2.53 17.28 -3.51
CA PRO A 107 -1.33 17.40 -2.69
C PRO A 107 -0.05 17.55 -3.53
N VAL A 108 0.79 18.50 -3.13
CA VAL A 108 2.11 18.80 -3.68
C VAL A 108 3.17 18.65 -2.59
N PHE A 109 4.23 17.91 -2.86
CA PHE A 109 5.28 17.69 -1.86
C PHE A 109 6.18 18.92 -1.69
N THR A 110 6.25 19.43 -0.46
CA THR A 110 7.04 20.60 -0.06
C THR A 110 8.15 20.23 0.94
N THR A 111 9.06 21.16 1.25
CA THR A 111 10.07 20.96 2.33
C THR A 111 9.45 20.76 3.71
N ARG A 112 8.18 21.14 3.90
CA ARG A 112 7.40 20.98 5.13
C ARG A 112 6.42 19.80 5.06
N GLY A 113 6.54 18.94 4.04
CA GLY A 113 5.61 17.84 3.78
C GLY A 113 4.61 18.17 2.68
N TRP A 114 3.56 17.35 2.55
CA TRP A 114 2.52 17.53 1.54
C TRP A 114 1.65 18.76 1.86
N LYS A 115 1.42 19.66 0.91
CA LYS A 115 0.41 20.74 1.01
C LYS A 115 -0.56 20.66 -0.16
N THR A 116 -1.83 20.98 0.03
CA THR A 116 -2.80 21.04 -1.09
C THR A 116 -2.47 22.22 -2.00
N ALA A 117 -2.85 22.14 -3.28
CA ALA A 117 -2.61 23.23 -4.23
C ALA A 117 -3.21 24.57 -3.75
N GLU A 118 -4.35 24.54 -3.06
CA GLU A 118 -5.02 25.71 -2.50
C GLU A 118 -4.28 26.35 -1.32
N THR A 119 -3.57 25.56 -0.52
CA THR A 119 -2.83 26.05 0.66
C THR A 119 -1.36 26.38 0.35
N LEU A 120 -0.92 26.23 -0.90
CA LEU A 120 0.41 26.63 -1.32
C LEU A 120 0.54 28.16 -1.32
N GLU A 121 1.61 28.65 -0.70
CA GLU A 121 1.88 30.07 -0.57
C GLU A 121 3.13 30.47 -1.35
N ARG A 122 3.24 31.76 -1.67
CA ARG A 122 4.47 32.29 -2.24
C ARG A 122 5.63 32.07 -1.26
N GLY A 123 6.71 31.44 -1.72
CA GLY A 123 7.86 31.08 -0.89
C GLY A 123 7.96 29.58 -0.60
N ASP A 124 6.86 28.83 -0.65
CA ASP A 124 6.86 27.39 -0.44
C ASP A 124 7.82 26.69 -1.41
N GLN A 125 8.64 25.77 -0.91
CA GLN A 125 9.59 25.04 -1.72
C GLN A 125 8.98 23.70 -2.13
N ILE A 126 8.72 23.49 -3.43
CA ILE A 126 8.19 22.24 -3.97
C ILE A 126 9.28 21.44 -4.68
N VAL A 127 9.19 20.11 -4.69
CA VAL A 127 10.19 19.27 -5.37
C VAL A 127 9.94 19.25 -6.87
N LYS A 128 10.84 19.90 -7.62
CA LYS A 128 10.93 19.75 -9.06
C LYS A 128 11.87 18.61 -9.40
N VAL A 129 11.32 17.62 -10.10
CA VAL A 129 12.03 16.51 -10.69
C VAL A 129 12.34 16.87 -12.14
N TRP A 130 13.62 16.87 -12.50
CA TRP A 130 14.05 17.09 -13.87
C TRP A 130 15.15 16.11 -14.29
N TYR A 131 15.24 15.92 -15.61
CA TYR A 131 16.23 15.10 -16.32
C TYR A 131 16.24 13.60 -16.03
N GLN A 132 16.32 12.85 -17.14
CA GLN A 132 16.60 11.43 -17.23
C GLN A 132 17.83 11.22 -18.10
N ASN A 133 18.68 10.27 -17.73
CA ASN A 133 19.65 9.67 -18.65
C ASN A 133 18.92 8.77 -19.68
N THR A 134 18.08 9.34 -20.55
CA THR A 134 17.47 8.57 -21.66
C THR A 134 18.51 8.25 -22.74
N LYS A 135 18.28 7.18 -23.52
CA LYS A 135 19.10 6.85 -24.70
C LYS A 135 19.23 8.04 -25.68
N VAL A 136 18.17 8.86 -25.80
CA VAL A 136 18.13 10.09 -26.62
C VAL A 136 19.05 11.20 -26.09
N TRP A 137 19.23 11.31 -24.77
CA TRP A 137 20.19 12.24 -24.17
C TRP A 137 21.64 11.76 -24.34
N LYS A 138 21.90 10.45 -24.23
CA LYS A 138 23.21 9.86 -24.55
C LYS A 138 23.60 10.09 -26.01
N GLN A 139 22.64 10.06 -26.94
CA GLN A 139 22.87 10.38 -28.35
C GLN A 139 23.15 11.87 -28.63
N LYS A 140 22.75 12.77 -27.72
CA LYS A 140 22.97 14.23 -27.87
C LYS A 140 24.18 14.76 -27.11
N ARG A 141 24.97 13.92 -26.44
CA ARG A 141 26.22 14.33 -25.78
C ARG A 141 27.38 14.22 -26.77
N LEU A 142 27.79 15.37 -27.30
CA LEU A 142 28.97 15.54 -28.14
C LEU A 142 30.25 14.92 -27.53
N ASN A 143 30.75 13.88 -28.21
CA ASN A 143 32.11 13.67 -28.76
C ASN A 143 33.34 13.20 -27.95
N SER A 144 33.40 13.07 -26.62
CA SER A 144 34.74 12.82 -26.01
C SER A 144 35.24 11.36 -25.92
N ILE A 145 34.38 10.33 -25.81
CA ILE A 145 34.82 8.92 -25.59
C ILE A 145 34.69 8.03 -26.83
N GLN A 146 33.69 8.28 -27.68
CA GLN A 146 33.51 7.50 -28.92
C GLN A 146 34.59 7.83 -29.98
N GLU A 147 35.24 9.00 -29.88
CA GLU A 147 36.33 9.42 -30.77
C GLU A 147 37.73 9.18 -30.19
N SER A 148 37.82 8.62 -28.97
CA SER A 148 39.10 8.29 -28.34
C SER A 148 39.84 7.20 -29.14
N LYS A 149 41.12 7.43 -29.46
CA LYS A 149 41.97 6.49 -30.19
C LYS A 149 42.75 5.61 -29.20
N PHE A 150 42.66 4.29 -29.35
CA PHE A 150 43.33 3.28 -28.52
C PHE A 150 44.28 2.46 -29.38
N SER A 151 45.55 2.31 -28.96
CA SER A 151 46.55 1.54 -29.73
C SER A 151 46.75 0.14 -29.13
N CYS A 152 46.63 -0.91 -29.96
CA CYS A 152 46.77 -2.31 -29.54
C CYS A 152 48.22 -2.74 -29.40
N LYS A 153 48.67 -3.15 -28.22
CA LYS A 153 50.07 -3.60 -28.01
C LYS A 153 50.40 -4.98 -28.60
N ASN A 154 49.40 -5.73 -29.10
CA ASN A 154 49.59 -7.07 -29.67
C ASN A 154 49.69 -7.05 -31.20
N CYS A 155 49.12 -6.05 -31.87
CA CYS A 155 49.16 -5.93 -33.34
C CYS A 155 49.30 -4.49 -33.85
N ASP A 156 49.57 -3.53 -32.95
CA ASP A 156 49.81 -2.10 -33.19
C ASP A 156 48.71 -1.31 -33.91
N GLN A 157 47.52 -1.89 -34.10
CA GLN A 157 46.37 -1.20 -34.68
C GLN A 157 45.80 -0.11 -33.75
N VAL A 158 45.51 1.06 -34.31
CA VAL A 158 44.83 2.17 -33.62
C VAL A 158 43.33 2.08 -33.89
N ILE A 159 42.57 1.80 -32.84
CA ILE A 159 41.13 1.60 -32.89
C ILE A 159 40.43 2.81 -32.28
N VAL A 160 39.46 3.38 -33.00
CA VAL A 160 38.70 4.56 -32.56
C VAL A 160 37.41 4.12 -31.90
N GLY A 161 37.19 4.55 -30.66
CA GLY A 161 36.00 4.22 -29.89
C GLY A 161 36.15 2.95 -29.05
N PHE A 162 35.58 3.00 -27.84
CA PHE A 162 35.81 2.01 -26.79
C PHE A 162 35.22 0.62 -27.09
N ASP A 163 34.12 0.54 -27.84
CA ASP A 163 33.46 -0.74 -28.13
C ASP A 163 34.18 -1.56 -29.22
N GLU A 164 34.70 -0.88 -30.25
CA GLU A 164 35.56 -1.48 -31.27
C GLU A 164 36.87 -2.00 -30.64
N TRP A 165 37.43 -1.24 -29.70
CA TRP A 165 38.63 -1.63 -28.95
C TRP A 165 38.45 -2.95 -28.18
N ASN A 166 37.31 -3.13 -27.50
CA ASN A 166 37.04 -4.35 -26.74
C ASN A 166 36.83 -5.59 -27.62
N ARG A 167 36.18 -5.45 -28.78
CA ARG A 167 36.00 -6.56 -29.74
C ARG A 167 37.32 -6.99 -30.36
N HIS A 168 38.14 -6.02 -30.77
CA HIS A 168 39.46 -6.27 -31.32
C HIS A 168 40.36 -7.08 -30.35
N ARG A 169 40.35 -6.74 -29.05
CA ARG A 169 41.13 -7.45 -28.03
C ARG A 169 40.70 -8.92 -27.84
N GLY A 170 39.40 -9.23 -27.94
CA GLY A 170 38.92 -10.61 -27.79
C GLY A 170 39.39 -11.54 -28.91
N VAL A 171 39.39 -11.06 -30.15
CA VAL A 171 39.76 -11.87 -31.33
C VAL A 171 41.29 -11.95 -31.48
N CYS A 172 42.00 -10.84 -31.29
CA CYS A 172 43.44 -10.77 -31.53
C CYS A 172 44.27 -11.67 -30.58
N TYR A 173 43.75 -11.95 -29.38
CA TYR A 173 44.46 -12.71 -28.34
C TYR A 173 44.12 -14.22 -28.32
N LEU A 174 43.19 -14.69 -29.16
CA LEU A 174 42.68 -16.09 -29.15
C LEU A 174 42.95 -16.86 -30.46
N LYS A 175 43.80 -16.33 -31.34
CA LYS A 175 43.89 -16.77 -32.74
C LYS A 175 44.61 -18.12 -32.99
N GLU A 176 45.20 -18.76 -31.98
CA GLU A 176 46.12 -19.91 -32.18
C GLU A 176 45.76 -21.24 -31.47
N TYR A 177 44.49 -21.62 -31.28
CA TYR A 177 44.15 -22.92 -30.65
C TYR A 177 43.10 -23.77 -31.41
N GLU A 178 43.51 -24.91 -32.00
CA GLU A 178 42.60 -25.99 -32.49
C GLU A 178 43.17 -27.42 -32.35
N MET A 179 42.30 -28.44 -32.19
CA MET A 179 42.62 -29.86 -31.91
C MET A 179 42.21 -30.84 -33.06
N PRO A 180 43.04 -31.83 -33.47
CA PRO A 180 42.79 -32.61 -34.68
C PRO A 180 41.76 -33.75 -34.59
N LYS A 181 41.20 -34.11 -35.76
CA LYS A 181 40.04 -35.00 -35.98
C LYS A 181 40.29 -36.49 -35.66
N GLU A 182 41.53 -36.96 -35.75
CA GLU A 182 41.89 -38.38 -35.56
C GLU A 182 41.75 -38.83 -34.10
N MET A 183 41.98 -37.93 -33.15
CA MET A 183 41.82 -38.23 -31.73
C MET A 183 40.34 -38.43 -31.35
N ARG A 184 39.40 -37.78 -32.05
CA ARG A 184 37.96 -37.92 -31.77
C ARG A 184 37.43 -39.32 -32.12
N VAL A 185 37.98 -39.96 -33.14
CA VAL A 185 37.49 -41.27 -33.63
C VAL A 185 37.93 -42.41 -32.70
N LYS A 186 39.17 -42.35 -32.17
CA LYS A 186 39.73 -43.38 -31.27
C LYS A 186 38.97 -43.53 -29.93
N TYR A 187 38.41 -42.42 -29.43
CA TYR A 187 37.68 -42.41 -28.16
C TYR A 187 36.25 -42.99 -28.26
N SER A 188 35.63 -42.93 -29.43
CA SER A 188 34.26 -43.42 -29.62
C SER A 188 34.18 -44.96 -29.64
N ALA A 189 35.19 -45.63 -30.21
CA ALA A 189 35.23 -47.09 -30.37
C ALA A 189 35.41 -47.83 -29.03
N ARG A 190 36.18 -47.28 -28.09
CA ARG A 190 36.48 -47.90 -26.78
C ARG A 190 35.27 -47.98 -25.84
N MET A 191 34.26 -47.13 -26.02
CA MET A 191 33.12 -46.99 -25.11
C MET A 191 31.99 -48.00 -25.35
N LYS A 192 31.95 -48.69 -26.49
CA LYS A 192 30.79 -49.49 -26.89
C LYS A 192 30.88 -50.99 -26.58
N THR A 193 32.06 -51.55 -26.29
CA THR A 193 32.27 -53.01 -26.39
C THR A 193 32.34 -53.83 -25.10
N ASN A 194 32.30 -53.27 -23.88
CA ASN A 194 32.33 -54.10 -22.65
C ASN A 194 31.78 -53.38 -21.39
N ASN A 195 30.45 -53.25 -21.23
CA ASN A 195 29.87 -52.81 -19.96
C ASN A 195 29.14 -53.97 -19.25
N PRO A 196 29.73 -54.57 -18.19
CA PRO A 196 29.16 -55.72 -17.48
C PRO A 196 27.93 -55.38 -16.60
N MET A 197 27.52 -54.11 -16.52
CA MET A 197 26.35 -53.66 -15.74
C MET A 197 24.99 -54.00 -16.37
N TYR A 198 24.97 -54.68 -17.51
CA TYR A 198 23.72 -55.15 -18.13
C TYR A 198 23.23 -56.50 -17.59
N ASP A 199 24.02 -57.21 -16.76
CA ASP A 199 23.59 -58.43 -16.07
C ASP A 199 22.94 -58.10 -14.70
N PRO A 200 21.63 -58.39 -14.51
CA PRO A 200 20.90 -58.06 -13.28
C PRO A 200 21.41 -58.79 -12.03
N LEU A 201 21.98 -60.00 -12.16
CA LEU A 201 22.50 -60.77 -11.03
C LEU A 201 23.87 -60.25 -10.56
N VAL A 202 24.66 -59.70 -11.47
CA VAL A 202 25.92 -59.00 -11.15
C VAL A 202 25.62 -57.64 -10.50
N ALA A 203 24.61 -56.93 -10.99
CA ALA A 203 24.15 -55.66 -10.39
C ALA A 203 23.63 -55.85 -8.96
N LYS A 204 22.86 -56.92 -8.71
CA LYS A 204 22.32 -57.22 -7.37
C LYS A 204 23.43 -57.59 -6.36
N ARG A 205 24.37 -58.47 -6.75
CA ARG A 205 25.53 -58.81 -5.91
C ARG A 205 26.39 -57.58 -5.61
N SER A 206 26.65 -56.74 -6.61
CA SER A 206 27.43 -55.51 -6.41
C SER A 206 26.77 -54.52 -5.44
N HIS A 207 25.44 -54.55 -5.33
CA HIS A 207 24.69 -53.65 -4.45
C HIS A 207 24.75 -54.12 -2.99
N GLU A 208 24.62 -55.42 -2.75
CA GLU A 208 24.70 -56.04 -1.41
C GLU A 208 26.12 -55.95 -0.84
N THR A 209 27.15 -56.24 -1.64
CA THR A 209 28.56 -56.14 -1.20
C THR A 209 28.99 -54.71 -0.91
N SER A 210 28.48 -53.72 -1.66
CA SER A 210 28.75 -52.30 -1.38
C SER A 210 28.03 -51.80 -0.13
N LYS A 211 26.85 -52.35 0.22
CA LYS A 211 26.12 -51.97 1.43
C LYS A 211 26.80 -52.55 2.68
N ALA A 212 27.29 -53.79 2.60
CA ALA A 212 28.11 -54.40 3.64
C ALA A 212 29.44 -53.64 3.84
N ARG A 213 30.15 -53.28 2.76
CA ARG A 213 31.40 -52.51 2.83
C ARG A 213 31.22 -51.07 3.33
N PHE A 214 30.05 -50.45 3.15
CA PHE A 214 29.76 -49.13 3.71
C PHE A 214 29.58 -49.17 5.24
N ILE A 215 29.10 -50.30 5.77
CA ILE A 215 28.96 -50.49 7.21
C ILE A 215 30.33 -50.69 7.88
N GLU A 216 31.30 -51.28 7.16
CA GLU A 216 32.69 -51.44 7.63
C GLU A 216 33.62 -50.26 7.28
N ASP A 217 33.43 -49.60 6.14
CA ASP A 217 34.11 -48.38 5.69
C ASP A 217 33.09 -47.35 5.17
N PRO A 218 32.73 -46.35 5.99
CA PRO A 218 31.76 -45.30 5.64
C PRO A 218 32.17 -44.39 4.48
N SER A 219 33.40 -44.52 3.95
CA SER A 219 33.89 -43.73 2.81
C SER A 219 33.69 -44.41 1.44
N HIS A 220 33.07 -45.60 1.40
CA HIS A 220 32.81 -46.33 0.15
C HIS A 220 31.81 -45.58 -0.76
N GLY A 221 32.27 -45.27 -1.98
CA GLY A 221 31.86 -44.09 -2.75
C GLY A 221 30.55 -44.17 -3.55
N TRP A 222 29.40 -44.00 -2.89
CA TRP A 222 28.13 -43.66 -3.58
C TRP A 222 28.18 -42.28 -4.28
N HIS A 223 29.13 -41.41 -3.89
CA HIS A 223 29.24 -40.02 -4.34
C HIS A 223 29.90 -39.82 -5.72
N LYS A 224 30.52 -40.85 -6.31
CA LYS A 224 31.26 -40.69 -7.57
C LYS A 224 30.37 -40.59 -8.83
N ASN A 225 29.03 -40.62 -8.71
CA ASN A 225 28.09 -40.41 -9.82
C ASN A 225 27.65 -38.93 -10.02
N ALA A 226 28.06 -37.99 -9.16
CA ALA A 226 27.65 -36.58 -9.28
C ALA A 226 28.13 -35.92 -10.57
N GLU A 227 29.29 -36.31 -11.10
CA GLU A 227 29.85 -35.75 -12.32
C GLU A 227 29.17 -36.31 -13.59
N ARG A 228 28.65 -37.54 -13.50
CA ARG A 228 27.86 -38.18 -14.56
C ARG A 228 26.42 -37.64 -14.59
N LEU A 229 25.83 -37.34 -13.43
CA LEU A 229 24.56 -36.58 -13.34
C LEU A 229 24.73 -35.14 -13.89
N ARG A 230 25.84 -34.46 -13.57
CA ARG A 230 26.16 -33.11 -14.10
C ARG A 230 26.31 -33.08 -15.62
N LYS A 231 26.96 -34.08 -16.23
CA LYS A 231 27.03 -34.20 -17.70
C LYS A 231 25.69 -34.60 -18.34
N TRP A 232 24.76 -35.19 -17.60
CA TRP A 232 23.45 -35.59 -18.08
C TRP A 232 22.47 -34.41 -18.13
N LEU A 233 22.44 -33.57 -17.08
CA LEU A 233 21.65 -32.33 -17.00
C LEU A 233 22.00 -31.37 -18.15
N HIS A 234 23.29 -31.21 -18.46
CA HIS A 234 23.77 -30.42 -19.60
C HIS A 234 23.27 -30.83 -21.00
N LYS A 235 22.72 -32.05 -21.14
CA LYS A 235 22.24 -32.58 -22.43
C LYS A 235 20.73 -32.81 -22.46
N HIS A 236 20.05 -32.76 -21.31
CA HIS A 236 18.64 -33.09 -21.18
C HIS A 236 17.98 -32.14 -20.16
N PRO A 237 17.63 -30.90 -20.55
CA PRO A 237 16.92 -29.99 -19.67
C PRO A 237 15.55 -30.57 -19.28
N SER A 238 15.12 -30.29 -18.05
CA SER A 238 13.76 -30.58 -17.59
C SER A 238 12.73 -29.81 -18.42
N GLU A 239 11.49 -30.28 -18.47
CA GLU A 239 10.43 -29.58 -19.21
C GLU A 239 10.21 -28.14 -18.69
N SER A 240 10.33 -27.91 -17.39
CA SER A 240 10.23 -26.56 -16.81
C SER A 240 11.38 -25.64 -17.25
N GLN A 241 12.61 -26.17 -17.39
CA GLN A 241 13.74 -25.41 -17.96
C GLN A 241 13.53 -25.13 -19.45
N LYS A 242 12.97 -26.08 -20.21
CA LYS A 242 12.60 -25.84 -21.62
C LYS A 242 11.58 -24.72 -21.76
N LEU A 243 10.55 -24.69 -20.90
CA LEU A 243 9.57 -23.60 -20.86
C LEU A 243 10.21 -22.25 -20.49
N LEU A 244 11.17 -22.24 -19.57
CA LEU A 244 11.93 -21.03 -19.24
C LEU A 244 12.72 -20.52 -20.44
N TYR A 245 13.36 -21.41 -21.17
CA TYR A 245 14.12 -21.04 -22.37
C TYR A 245 13.21 -20.50 -23.47
N ASP A 246 12.07 -21.15 -23.74
CA ASP A 246 11.07 -20.66 -24.69
C ASP A 246 10.53 -19.28 -24.28
N LEU A 247 10.23 -19.09 -22.99
CA LEU A 247 9.78 -17.81 -22.46
C LEU A 247 10.82 -16.70 -22.70
N LEU A 248 12.09 -16.95 -22.33
CA LEU A 248 13.18 -15.98 -22.52
C LEU A 248 13.45 -15.69 -24.02
N ASP A 249 13.33 -16.70 -24.88
CA ASP A 249 13.47 -16.57 -26.33
C ASP A 249 12.31 -15.71 -26.90
N ARG A 250 11.05 -15.95 -26.48
CA ARG A 250 9.88 -15.13 -26.86
C ARG A 250 10.04 -13.67 -26.42
N MET A 251 10.63 -13.43 -25.25
CA MET A 251 10.92 -12.09 -24.74
C MET A 251 12.10 -11.40 -25.47
N SER A 252 12.80 -12.11 -26.36
CA SER A 252 14.03 -11.64 -27.03
C SER A 252 15.13 -11.21 -26.04
N ILE A 253 15.20 -11.86 -24.87
CA ILE A 253 16.22 -11.62 -23.85
C ILE A 253 17.44 -12.49 -24.16
N LYS A 254 18.64 -11.90 -24.11
CA LYS A 254 19.88 -12.65 -24.25
C LYS A 254 20.28 -13.28 -22.90
N TYR A 255 20.44 -14.60 -22.86
CA TYR A 255 20.82 -15.36 -21.67
C TYR A 255 21.80 -16.50 -22.01
N GLU A 256 22.46 -17.04 -20.99
CA GLU A 256 23.27 -18.26 -21.07
C GLU A 256 22.60 -19.38 -20.25
N LYS A 257 22.58 -20.60 -20.80
CA LYS A 257 22.00 -21.79 -20.12
C LYS A 257 23.04 -22.41 -19.19
N GLU A 258 22.61 -22.82 -17.99
CA GLU A 258 23.47 -23.54 -17.03
C GLU A 258 24.81 -22.81 -16.75
N TYR A 259 24.72 -21.49 -16.59
CA TYR A 259 25.89 -20.62 -16.52
C TYR A 259 26.61 -20.73 -15.18
N ARG A 260 27.93 -20.89 -15.23
CA ARG A 260 28.76 -21.02 -14.03
C ARG A 260 29.15 -19.65 -13.47
N ILE A 261 28.46 -19.22 -12.44
CA ILE A 261 28.78 -17.99 -11.71
C ILE A 261 29.92 -18.27 -10.73
N LYS A 262 31.09 -17.68 -10.97
CA LYS A 262 32.20 -17.69 -10.01
C LYS A 262 31.94 -16.69 -8.91
N THR A 263 32.17 -17.09 -7.66
CA THR A 263 32.13 -16.20 -6.50
C THR A 263 33.54 -15.67 -6.25
N GLU A 264 33.73 -14.36 -6.37
CA GLU A 264 35.00 -13.68 -6.06
C GLU A 264 35.08 -13.33 -4.56
N THR A 265 33.94 -12.95 -3.98
CA THR A 265 33.77 -12.72 -2.53
C THR A 265 33.12 -13.95 -1.89
N HIS A 266 33.80 -14.56 -0.92
CA HIS A 266 33.32 -15.75 -0.20
C HIS A 266 32.59 -15.37 1.09
N THR A 267 31.36 -15.85 1.25
CA THR A 267 30.60 -15.80 2.50
C THR A 267 30.69 -17.14 3.24
N GLU A 268 30.36 -17.17 4.53
CA GLU A 268 30.37 -18.40 5.33
C GLU A 268 29.52 -19.51 4.67
N GLY A 269 30.10 -20.70 4.53
CA GLY A 269 29.46 -21.85 3.87
C GLY A 269 29.35 -21.76 2.34
N SER A 270 29.83 -20.69 1.70
CA SER A 270 29.70 -20.51 0.24
C SER A 270 30.60 -21.44 -0.57
N LYS A 271 30.11 -21.88 -1.73
CA LYS A 271 30.90 -22.62 -2.74
C LYS A 271 31.69 -21.65 -3.59
N SER A 272 32.76 -22.14 -4.23
CA SER A 272 33.58 -21.35 -5.17
C SER A 272 32.88 -21.01 -6.49
N PHE A 273 31.74 -21.64 -6.76
CA PHE A 273 30.88 -21.33 -7.89
C PHE A 273 29.48 -21.90 -7.67
N TYR A 274 28.50 -21.29 -8.34
CA TYR A 274 27.13 -21.78 -8.49
C TYR A 274 26.78 -21.91 -9.97
N ILE A 275 25.79 -22.74 -10.28
CA ILE A 275 25.32 -22.96 -11.66
C ILE A 275 23.89 -22.44 -11.73
N ALA A 276 23.67 -21.47 -12.60
CA ALA A 276 22.40 -20.82 -12.90
C ALA A 276 21.63 -21.60 -13.97
N ASP A 277 20.37 -21.99 -13.78
CA ASP A 277 19.59 -22.62 -14.86
C ASP A 277 19.52 -21.74 -16.13
N ALA A 278 19.36 -20.44 -15.94
CA ALA A 278 19.63 -19.39 -16.94
C ALA A 278 20.29 -18.17 -16.28
N ALA A 279 21.25 -17.55 -16.97
CA ALA A 279 21.89 -16.32 -16.50
C ALA A 279 21.83 -15.20 -17.54
N ILE A 280 21.45 -14.00 -17.08
CA ILE A 280 21.50 -12.78 -17.89
C ILE A 280 22.75 -12.01 -17.43
N ILE A 281 23.86 -12.31 -18.09
CA ILE A 281 25.20 -11.87 -17.66
C ILE A 281 25.31 -10.35 -17.54
N GLU A 282 24.80 -9.62 -18.53
CA GLU A 282 24.88 -8.14 -18.56
C GLU A 282 24.15 -7.50 -17.38
N ALA A 283 23.07 -8.13 -16.90
CA ALA A 283 22.28 -7.66 -15.77
C ALA A 283 22.69 -8.30 -14.44
N LYS A 284 23.65 -9.23 -14.44
CA LYS A 284 24.01 -10.12 -13.31
C LYS A 284 22.77 -10.76 -12.66
N ILE A 285 21.91 -11.37 -13.47
CA ILE A 285 20.72 -12.08 -12.98
C ILE A 285 20.95 -13.59 -13.11
N ASP A 286 20.72 -14.30 -12.01
CA ASP A 286 20.66 -15.76 -11.89
C ASP A 286 19.18 -16.16 -11.86
N ILE A 287 18.74 -17.05 -12.75
CA ILE A 287 17.36 -17.57 -12.78
C ILE A 287 17.41 -19.07 -12.51
N GLU A 288 16.70 -19.53 -11.48
CA GLU A 288 16.64 -20.91 -11.02
C GLU A 288 15.21 -21.46 -11.08
N ILE A 289 15.06 -22.70 -11.56
CA ILE A 289 13.82 -23.46 -11.50
C ILE A 289 13.85 -24.38 -10.28
N ASP A 290 13.07 -24.03 -9.26
CA ASP A 290 12.99 -24.82 -8.03
C ASP A 290 12.12 -26.08 -8.25
N GLY A 291 12.71 -27.23 -7.89
CA GLY A 291 12.06 -28.54 -7.92
C GLY A 291 11.47 -28.96 -6.57
N TRP A 292 10.88 -30.15 -6.52
CA TRP A 292 10.19 -30.70 -5.34
C TRP A 292 11.04 -30.65 -4.04
N TRP A 293 12.35 -30.87 -4.14
CA TRP A 293 13.26 -30.89 -2.99
C TRP A 293 13.47 -29.52 -2.33
N HIS A 294 13.35 -28.40 -3.07
CA HIS A 294 13.42 -27.07 -2.47
C HIS A 294 12.27 -26.85 -1.48
N TYR A 295 11.08 -27.37 -1.79
CA TYR A 295 9.89 -27.21 -0.94
C TYR A 295 9.80 -28.23 0.21
N ASN A 296 10.42 -29.39 0.06
CA ASN A 296 10.22 -30.53 0.98
C ASN A 296 11.49 -30.91 1.79
N SER A 297 12.59 -30.15 1.65
CA SER A 297 13.82 -30.42 2.39
C SER A 297 14.39 -29.14 2.99
N GLU A 298 14.30 -29.03 4.32
CA GLU A 298 14.87 -27.91 5.08
C GLU A 298 16.38 -27.75 4.83
N LYS A 299 17.09 -28.86 4.63
CA LYS A 299 18.53 -28.86 4.30
C LYS A 299 18.82 -28.20 2.95
N ILE A 300 17.95 -28.41 1.95
CA ILE A 300 18.09 -27.79 0.63
C ILE A 300 17.80 -26.29 0.73
N GLN A 301 16.73 -25.89 1.44
CA GLN A 301 16.40 -24.48 1.68
C GLN A 301 17.53 -23.72 2.39
N GLN A 302 18.19 -24.35 3.37
CA GLN A 302 19.36 -23.76 4.03
C GLN A 302 20.54 -23.59 3.06
N THR A 303 20.77 -24.57 2.19
CA THR A 303 21.83 -24.49 1.16
C THR A 303 21.54 -23.40 0.14
N ASP A 304 20.28 -23.22 -0.26
CA ASP A 304 19.82 -22.17 -1.17
C ASP A 304 19.96 -20.77 -0.57
N LYS A 305 19.66 -20.60 0.72
CA LYS A 305 19.91 -19.33 1.44
C LYS A 305 21.40 -18.94 1.42
N ILE A 306 22.29 -19.93 1.58
CA ILE A 306 23.75 -19.71 1.51
C ILE A 306 24.18 -19.33 0.08
N ARG A 307 23.61 -19.99 -0.95
CA ARG A 307 23.82 -19.65 -2.36
C ARG A 307 23.41 -18.20 -2.64
N ASP A 308 22.18 -17.83 -2.31
CA ASP A 308 21.61 -16.53 -2.67
C ASP A 308 22.36 -15.39 -1.96
N LYS A 309 22.75 -15.58 -0.70
CA LYS A 309 23.60 -14.63 0.04
C LYS A 309 24.98 -14.48 -0.61
N ALA A 310 25.59 -15.58 -1.06
CA ALA A 310 26.88 -15.54 -1.73
C ALA A 310 26.79 -14.84 -3.10
N LEU A 311 25.73 -15.10 -3.87
CA LEU A 311 25.51 -14.46 -5.17
C LEU A 311 25.22 -12.96 -5.02
N ALA A 312 24.39 -12.57 -4.03
CA ALA A 312 24.14 -11.17 -3.69
C ALA A 312 25.43 -10.42 -3.33
N ALA A 313 26.32 -11.04 -2.54
CA ALA A 313 27.62 -10.46 -2.21
C ALA A 313 28.52 -10.23 -3.44
N ASN A 314 28.31 -11.00 -4.52
CA ASN A 314 29.03 -10.86 -5.80
C ASN A 314 28.28 -9.98 -6.83
N GLY A 315 27.24 -9.28 -6.38
CA GLY A 315 26.44 -8.36 -7.19
C GLY A 315 25.47 -9.05 -8.14
N TRP A 316 25.17 -10.33 -7.91
CA TRP A 316 24.15 -11.07 -8.64
C TRP A 316 22.80 -10.99 -7.93
N LYS A 317 21.71 -11.00 -8.71
CA LYS A 317 20.35 -11.14 -8.19
C LYS A 317 19.80 -12.49 -8.61
N THR A 318 19.27 -13.25 -7.66
CA THR A 318 18.66 -14.55 -7.93
C THR A 318 17.14 -14.41 -8.06
N ILE A 319 16.58 -14.96 -9.13
CA ILE A 319 15.15 -15.16 -9.37
C ILE A 319 14.88 -16.65 -9.24
N ARG A 320 14.02 -17.04 -8.30
CA ARG A 320 13.62 -18.43 -8.09
C ARG A 320 12.19 -18.62 -8.57
N ILE A 321 12.00 -19.52 -9.53
CA ILE A 321 10.70 -19.79 -10.17
C ILE A 321 10.34 -21.24 -9.89
N SER A 322 9.15 -21.48 -9.35
CA SER A 322 8.71 -22.85 -9.17
C SER A 322 8.39 -23.50 -10.53
N GLY A 323 8.72 -24.78 -10.69
CA GLY A 323 8.32 -25.52 -11.89
C GLY A 323 6.81 -25.46 -12.15
N ARG A 324 5.96 -25.40 -11.11
CA ARG A 324 4.50 -25.29 -11.29
C ARG A 324 4.09 -23.92 -11.85
N GLN A 325 4.71 -22.85 -11.38
CA GLN A 325 4.35 -21.48 -11.74
C GLN A 325 4.65 -21.17 -13.20
N ILE A 326 5.78 -21.64 -13.73
CA ILE A 326 6.08 -21.44 -15.16
C ILE A 326 5.12 -22.20 -16.09
N TYR A 327 4.54 -23.30 -15.62
CA TYR A 327 3.54 -24.06 -16.36
C TYR A 327 2.16 -23.40 -16.36
N SER A 328 1.73 -22.83 -15.23
CA SER A 328 0.36 -22.33 -15.06
C SER A 328 0.20 -20.81 -15.15
N HIS A 329 1.28 -20.05 -14.99
CA HIS A 329 1.26 -18.57 -14.91
C HIS A 329 2.51 -17.98 -15.61
N ALA A 330 2.73 -18.37 -16.86
CA ALA A 330 3.92 -17.95 -17.62
C ALA A 330 4.00 -16.42 -17.83
N ASP A 331 2.86 -15.74 -17.86
CA ASP A 331 2.71 -14.28 -17.94
C ASP A 331 3.18 -13.57 -16.67
N GLU A 332 2.93 -14.13 -15.48
CA GLU A 332 3.48 -13.62 -14.22
C GLU A 332 5.00 -13.79 -14.16
N VAL A 333 5.50 -14.94 -14.63
CA VAL A 333 6.95 -15.20 -14.74
C VAL A 333 7.61 -14.23 -15.73
N GLU A 334 6.95 -13.95 -16.86
CA GLU A 334 7.38 -12.95 -17.83
C GLU A 334 7.51 -11.56 -17.19
N ALA A 335 6.47 -11.14 -16.47
CA ALA A 335 6.44 -9.85 -15.78
C ALA A 335 7.55 -9.73 -14.72
N LEU A 336 7.82 -10.81 -13.98
CA LEU A 336 8.89 -10.89 -12.98
C LEU A 336 10.27 -10.77 -13.63
N ILE A 337 10.53 -11.49 -14.72
CA ILE A 337 11.81 -11.41 -15.43
C ILE A 337 12.00 -10.00 -16.03
N ILE A 338 10.96 -9.41 -16.63
CA ILE A 338 11.00 -8.04 -17.15
C ILE A 338 11.34 -7.04 -16.05
N GLU A 339 10.77 -7.19 -14.84
CA GLU A 339 11.07 -6.31 -13.71
C GLU A 339 12.56 -6.32 -13.34
N TYR A 340 13.18 -7.49 -13.35
CA TYR A 340 14.60 -7.64 -12.99
C TYR A 340 15.53 -7.21 -14.12
N VAL A 341 15.18 -7.48 -15.37
CA VAL A 341 16.00 -7.21 -16.57
C VAL A 341 15.90 -5.76 -17.04
N SER A 342 14.79 -5.08 -16.75
CA SER A 342 14.60 -3.68 -17.15
C SER A 342 15.66 -2.80 -16.48
N PRO A 343 16.52 -2.10 -17.24
CA PRO A 343 17.56 -1.28 -16.67
C PRO A 343 16.92 -0.16 -15.85
N LEU A 344 17.25 -0.17 -14.57
CA LEU A 344 16.94 0.88 -13.62
C LEU A 344 17.62 2.18 -14.07
N VAL A 345 16.93 3.01 -14.86
CA VAL A 345 17.32 4.41 -15.10
C VAL A 345 17.03 5.20 -13.82
N ARG A 346 17.78 4.92 -12.74
CA ARG A 346 17.46 5.35 -11.36
C ARG A 346 18.19 6.62 -10.89
N LYS A 347 18.51 7.56 -11.77
CA LYS A 347 19.02 8.88 -11.32
C LYS A 347 18.38 10.02 -12.11
N ASN A 348 17.32 10.59 -11.53
CA ASN A 348 16.83 11.92 -11.92
C ASN A 348 17.40 12.96 -10.96
N LYS A 349 17.65 14.17 -11.49
CA LYS A 349 18.00 15.30 -10.63
C LYS A 349 16.71 15.86 -10.03
N ARG A 350 16.80 16.27 -8.77
CA ARG A 350 15.72 16.92 -8.04
C ARG A 350 16.25 18.21 -7.47
N THR A 351 15.42 19.24 -7.50
CA THR A 351 15.73 20.49 -6.82
C THR A 351 14.47 21.01 -6.17
N TRP A 352 14.67 21.79 -5.12
CA TRP A 352 13.62 22.59 -4.52
C TRP A 352 13.43 23.84 -5.36
N VAL A 353 12.18 24.12 -5.74
CA VAL A 353 11.82 25.34 -6.45
C VAL A 353 10.75 26.09 -5.66
N GLU A 354 10.90 27.40 -5.62
CA GLU A 354 9.99 28.27 -4.90
C GLU A 354 8.68 28.47 -5.68
N VAL A 355 7.55 28.31 -5.00
CA VAL A 355 6.22 28.74 -5.45
C VAL A 355 6.21 30.27 -5.48
N LYS A 356 5.81 30.84 -6.61
CA LYS A 356 5.76 32.28 -6.85
C LYS A 356 4.36 32.83 -6.77
N GLN A 357 3.39 32.04 -7.19
CA GLN A 357 1.99 32.45 -7.25
C GLN A 357 1.10 31.21 -7.31
N VAL A 358 -0.03 31.27 -6.63
CA VAL A 358 -1.16 30.34 -6.80
C VAL A 358 -2.36 31.20 -7.14
N LYS A 359 -3.11 30.83 -8.19
CA LYS A 359 -4.34 31.55 -8.53
C LYS A 359 -5.39 30.62 -9.14
N PRO A 360 -6.68 30.85 -8.87
CA PRO A 360 -7.75 30.20 -9.61
C PRO A 360 -7.68 30.54 -11.09
N THR A 361 -8.01 29.57 -11.94
CA THR A 361 -8.10 29.79 -13.38
C THR A 361 -9.46 30.31 -13.81
N GLY A 362 -10.50 30.19 -12.98
CA GLY A 362 -11.88 30.53 -13.32
C GLY A 362 -12.49 29.59 -14.37
N LYS A 363 -11.81 28.48 -14.70
CA LYS A 363 -12.23 27.56 -15.76
C LYS A 363 -12.46 26.17 -15.21
N THR A 364 -13.71 25.71 -15.31
CA THR A 364 -14.07 24.30 -15.09
C THR A 364 -13.74 23.50 -16.35
N THR A 365 -12.97 22.43 -16.20
CA THR A 365 -12.56 21.56 -17.31
C THR A 365 -12.57 20.10 -16.89
N GLN A 366 -12.52 19.19 -17.87
CA GLN A 366 -12.33 17.77 -17.59
C GLN A 366 -10.89 17.54 -17.10
N VAL A 367 -10.80 16.91 -15.93
CA VAL A 367 -9.58 16.56 -15.22
C VAL A 367 -9.54 15.06 -15.01
N PHE A 368 -8.33 14.49 -15.01
CA PHE A 368 -8.05 13.07 -14.94
C PHE A 368 -7.29 12.75 -13.66
N SER A 369 -7.42 11.52 -13.18
CA SER A 369 -6.60 11.00 -12.08
C SER A 369 -6.36 9.51 -12.26
N PHE A 370 -5.42 8.99 -11.48
CA PHE A 370 -5.12 7.58 -11.42
C PHE A 370 -4.57 7.20 -10.04
N GLU A 371 -4.86 5.97 -9.63
CA GLU A 371 -4.30 5.37 -8.44
C GLU A 371 -3.02 4.61 -8.82
N CYS A 372 -1.99 4.67 -7.99
CA CYS A 372 -0.78 3.87 -8.18
C CYS A 372 -0.24 3.35 -6.85
N ILE A 373 0.34 2.15 -6.85
CA ILE A 373 0.88 1.45 -5.66
C ILE A 373 2.35 1.08 -5.88
N PRO A 374 3.20 0.89 -4.86
CA PRO A 374 2.89 0.88 -3.42
C PRO A 374 2.98 2.24 -2.73
N ASN A 375 3.67 3.23 -3.32
CA ASN A 375 3.93 4.48 -2.60
C ASN A 375 2.82 5.51 -2.70
N HIS A 376 1.85 5.30 -3.60
CA HIS A 376 0.75 6.23 -3.85
C HIS A 376 1.15 7.65 -4.27
N ASN A 377 2.44 7.90 -4.52
CA ASN A 377 2.92 9.12 -5.15
C ASN A 377 3.40 8.90 -6.59
N TYR A 378 3.42 9.99 -7.35
CA TYR A 378 3.86 10.01 -8.75
C TYR A 378 4.40 11.39 -9.12
N VAL A 379 5.04 11.48 -10.28
CA VAL A 379 5.53 12.75 -10.83
C VAL A 379 4.64 13.23 -11.98
N GLY A 380 3.88 14.31 -11.77
CA GLY A 380 3.05 14.99 -12.76
C GLY A 380 3.63 16.35 -13.14
N ASP A 381 3.84 16.61 -14.43
CA ASP A 381 4.51 17.80 -14.98
C ASP A 381 5.85 18.14 -14.29
N GLY A 382 6.55 17.09 -13.81
CA GLY A 382 7.84 17.21 -13.14
C GLY A 382 7.75 17.62 -11.67
N ILE A 383 6.56 17.56 -11.04
CA ILE A 383 6.33 17.81 -9.62
C ILE A 383 5.81 16.53 -8.94
N LEU A 384 6.16 16.31 -7.68
CA LEU A 384 5.81 15.11 -6.88
C LEU A 384 4.46 15.25 -6.14
N LEU A 385 3.54 14.27 -6.30
CA LEU A 385 2.07 14.30 -5.99
C LEU A 385 1.58 12.96 -5.34
N HIS A 386 0.41 12.83 -4.64
CA HIS A 386 0.04 11.65 -3.76
C HIS A 386 -1.46 11.13 -3.78
N ASN A 387 -1.77 9.92 -3.21
CA ASN A 387 -3.08 9.20 -3.01
C ASN A 387 -3.21 8.41 -1.63
N CYS A 388 -4.39 8.11 -1.02
CA CYS A 388 -4.60 7.56 0.38
C CYS A 388 -4.48 6.00 0.58
N LYS A 389 -4.32 5.46 1.83
CA LYS A 389 -3.84 4.06 2.13
C LYS A 389 -4.61 3.06 3.05
N TYR A 390 -5.65 3.36 3.88
CA TYR A 390 -6.11 2.37 4.90
C TYR A 390 -7.63 2.26 5.23
N CYS A 391 -8.54 2.80 4.42
CA CYS A 391 -9.97 2.80 4.76
C CYS A 391 -10.55 1.37 4.93
N GLN A 392 -11.21 1.05 6.07
CA GLN A 392 -11.90 -0.25 6.28
C GLN A 392 -13.11 -0.41 5.33
N ASN A 393 -13.79 0.69 5.02
CA ASN A 393 -14.82 0.74 3.97
C ASN A 393 -14.17 1.06 2.60
N TYR A 394 -13.00 0.48 2.28
CA TYR A 394 -12.30 0.79 1.03
C TYR A 394 -13.15 0.49 -0.19
N ASP A 395 -13.98 -0.56 -0.17
CA ASP A 395 -14.86 -0.86 -1.29
C ASP A 395 -15.83 0.30 -1.55
N ILE A 396 -16.52 0.81 -0.54
CA ILE A 396 -17.43 1.97 -0.63
C ILE A 396 -16.68 3.27 -0.97
N SER A 397 -15.64 3.60 -0.21
CA SER A 397 -14.91 4.87 -0.32
C SER A 397 -13.96 4.93 -1.50
N GLN A 398 -13.50 3.78 -2.01
CA GLN A 398 -12.63 3.64 -3.17
C GLN A 398 -13.36 3.18 -4.43
N ARG A 399 -14.68 2.91 -4.37
CA ARG A 399 -15.49 2.76 -5.59
C ARG A 399 -15.39 4.01 -6.45
N ARG A 400 -15.10 3.81 -7.73
CA ARG A 400 -14.84 4.88 -8.72
C ARG A 400 -15.79 4.83 -9.91
N LYS A 401 -16.69 3.86 -9.96
CA LYS A 401 -17.86 3.83 -10.85
C LYS A 401 -19.05 4.33 -10.05
N ILE A 402 -19.77 5.32 -10.58
CA ILE A 402 -21.03 5.79 -10.01
C ILE A 402 -22.03 4.64 -10.19
N GLU A 403 -22.23 3.90 -9.12
CA GLU A 403 -23.10 2.73 -9.04
C GLU A 403 -24.05 2.92 -7.85
N GLY A 404 -25.03 2.05 -7.74
CA GLY A 404 -26.09 2.15 -6.73
C GLY A 404 -27.38 2.74 -7.30
N ALA A 405 -28.32 3.05 -6.41
CA ALA A 405 -29.63 3.55 -6.77
C ALA A 405 -29.65 5.08 -6.84
N ASP A 406 -30.18 5.64 -7.93
CA ASP A 406 -30.56 7.06 -7.96
C ASP A 406 -31.70 7.26 -6.97
N MET A 407 -31.52 8.19 -6.03
CA MET A 407 -32.45 8.43 -4.95
C MET A 407 -32.55 9.91 -4.67
N THR A 408 -33.78 10.38 -4.57
CA THR A 408 -34.13 11.71 -4.09
C THR A 408 -34.07 11.75 -2.57
N PRO A 409 -33.88 12.94 -1.97
CA PRO A 409 -33.92 13.09 -0.52
C PRO A 409 -35.20 12.56 0.13
N GLN A 410 -36.35 12.69 -0.55
CA GLN A 410 -37.62 12.18 -0.05
C GLN A 410 -37.64 10.65 0.00
N GLU A 411 -37.15 9.97 -1.05
CA GLU A 411 -37.06 8.51 -1.07
C GLU A 411 -36.16 7.97 0.06
N VAL A 412 -35.08 8.67 0.39
CA VAL A 412 -34.23 8.32 1.55
C VAL A 412 -35.02 8.34 2.85
N VAL A 413 -35.78 9.42 3.07
CA VAL A 413 -36.58 9.58 4.29
C VAL A 413 -37.72 8.56 4.35
N ASP A 414 -38.40 8.34 3.23
CA ASP A 414 -39.48 7.35 3.13
C ASP A 414 -38.96 5.93 3.47
N MET A 415 -37.78 5.56 2.97
CA MET A 415 -37.14 4.30 3.32
C MET A 415 -36.78 4.24 4.81
N ALA A 416 -36.16 5.29 5.37
CA ALA A 416 -35.82 5.33 6.79
C ALA A 416 -37.05 5.18 7.69
N THR A 417 -38.15 5.86 7.35
CA THR A 417 -39.43 5.75 8.07
C THR A 417 -40.05 4.35 7.89
N SER A 418 -40.10 3.84 6.66
CA SER A 418 -40.69 2.51 6.36
C SER A 418 -39.93 1.36 7.01
N SER A 419 -38.63 1.52 7.23
CA SER A 419 -37.79 0.55 7.95
C SER A 419 -37.92 0.65 9.47
N GLY A 420 -38.74 1.57 9.99
CA GLY A 420 -38.88 1.83 11.43
C GLY A 420 -37.64 2.44 12.09
N SER A 421 -36.75 3.08 11.31
CA SER A 421 -35.59 3.77 11.87
C SER A 421 -36.03 5.04 12.60
N GLN A 422 -35.35 5.40 13.69
CA GLN A 422 -35.59 6.65 14.40
C GLN A 422 -34.68 7.79 13.92
N GLY A 423 -33.65 7.48 13.13
CA GLY A 423 -32.76 8.47 12.55
C GLY A 423 -32.04 8.00 11.29
N ILE A 424 -31.27 8.90 10.68
CA ILE A 424 -30.46 8.67 9.49
C ILE A 424 -28.99 8.91 9.84
N ALA A 425 -28.12 7.97 9.47
CA ALA A 425 -26.66 8.12 9.55
C ALA A 425 -26.07 8.34 8.16
N TYR A 426 -25.30 9.41 8.03
CA TYR A 426 -24.48 9.68 6.86
C TYR A 426 -23.05 9.21 7.18
N THR A 427 -22.63 8.10 6.58
CA THR A 427 -21.49 7.31 7.08
C THR A 427 -20.81 6.49 5.97
N TYR A 428 -19.94 5.54 6.34
CA TYR A 428 -19.09 4.67 5.52
C TYR A 428 -17.97 5.38 4.75
N ASN A 429 -18.28 6.49 4.07
CA ASN A 429 -17.31 7.46 3.55
C ASN A 429 -17.46 8.81 4.28
N GLN A 430 -16.79 9.86 3.80
CA GLN A 430 -16.85 11.17 4.43
C GLN A 430 -18.16 11.88 4.05
N PRO A 431 -19.09 12.13 4.99
CA PRO A 431 -20.41 12.68 4.66
C PRO A 431 -20.37 14.11 4.09
N SER A 432 -19.32 14.88 4.41
CA SER A 432 -19.18 16.24 3.89
C SER A 432 -18.98 16.32 2.36
N ILE A 433 -18.61 15.22 1.69
CA ILE A 433 -18.47 15.20 0.23
C ILE A 433 -19.83 15.23 -0.49
N PHE A 434 -20.93 14.95 0.21
CA PHE A 434 -22.30 15.00 -0.30
C PHE A 434 -23.21 15.78 0.65
N ILE A 435 -22.66 16.81 1.32
CA ILE A 435 -23.36 17.52 2.39
C ILE A 435 -24.66 18.19 1.91
N GLU A 436 -24.74 18.66 0.67
CA GLU A 436 -25.95 19.27 0.13
C GLU A 436 -27.09 18.24 0.06
N PHE A 437 -26.77 17.03 -0.40
CA PHE A 437 -27.73 15.92 -0.42
C PHE A 437 -28.09 15.47 1.00
N ALA A 438 -27.11 15.38 1.91
CA ALA A 438 -27.33 15.03 3.30
C ALA A 438 -28.21 16.06 4.02
N ARG A 439 -27.99 17.35 3.75
CA ARG A 439 -28.80 18.47 4.26
C ARG A 439 -30.24 18.34 3.80
N ASP A 440 -30.47 18.16 2.51
CA ASP A 440 -31.81 18.06 1.97
C ASP A 440 -32.55 16.84 2.54
N CYS A 441 -31.86 15.70 2.69
CA CYS A 441 -32.39 14.55 3.42
C CYS A 441 -32.73 14.92 4.87
N GLY A 442 -31.81 15.55 5.58
CA GLY A 442 -31.94 15.82 7.01
C GLY A 442 -33.02 16.84 7.37
N VAL A 443 -33.21 17.86 6.53
CA VAL A 443 -34.31 18.83 6.68
C VAL A 443 -35.66 18.14 6.53
N ILE A 444 -35.80 17.20 5.58
CA ILE A 444 -37.02 16.40 5.40
C ILE A 444 -37.17 15.41 6.56
N ALA A 445 -36.08 14.76 6.98
CA ALA A 445 -36.05 13.79 8.07
C ALA A 445 -36.54 14.40 9.38
N ARG A 446 -36.07 15.61 9.75
CA ARG A 446 -36.52 16.35 10.94
C ARG A 446 -38.02 16.63 10.91
N LYS A 447 -38.59 16.99 9.75
CA LYS A 447 -40.05 17.18 9.59
C LYS A 447 -40.85 15.91 9.84
N ASN A 448 -40.24 14.75 9.64
CA ASN A 448 -40.83 13.42 9.87
C ASN A 448 -40.44 12.82 11.23
N GLY A 449 -39.83 13.61 12.12
CA GLY A 449 -39.45 13.18 13.48
C GLY A 449 -38.19 12.31 13.55
N LEU A 450 -37.45 12.18 12.44
CA LEU A 450 -36.17 11.47 12.39
C LEU A 450 -35.01 12.39 12.79
N PHE A 451 -34.08 11.88 13.59
CA PHE A 451 -32.82 12.59 13.88
C PHE A 451 -31.73 12.25 12.86
N ASN A 452 -30.72 13.10 12.75
CA ASN A 452 -29.64 12.99 11.77
C ASN A 452 -28.28 12.91 12.46
N ILE A 453 -27.46 11.94 12.05
CA ILE A 453 -26.10 11.79 12.57
C ILE A 453 -25.03 11.68 11.49
N PHE A 454 -23.86 12.24 11.75
CA PHE A 454 -22.67 12.08 10.92
C PHE A 454 -21.66 11.17 11.60
N VAL A 455 -21.04 10.28 10.83
CA VAL A 455 -19.77 9.64 11.18
C VAL A 455 -18.72 10.27 10.28
N SER A 456 -17.93 11.21 10.83
CA SER A 456 -17.06 12.10 10.07
C SER A 456 -15.61 11.94 10.48
N ASN A 457 -14.66 12.15 9.56
CA ASN A 457 -13.25 12.33 9.89
C ASN A 457 -12.93 13.73 10.48
N GLY A 458 -13.92 14.63 10.51
CA GLY A 458 -13.84 15.98 11.05
C GLY A 458 -12.91 16.92 10.29
N TYR A 459 -12.48 16.58 9.07
CA TYR A 459 -11.63 17.45 8.25
C TYR A 459 -12.50 18.37 7.39
N ASP A 460 -13.30 19.21 8.06
CA ASP A 460 -14.35 20.01 7.46
C ASP A 460 -13.99 21.50 7.43
N THR A 461 -14.67 22.26 6.54
CA THR A 461 -14.50 23.71 6.47
C THR A 461 -15.51 24.43 7.37
N PRO A 462 -15.23 25.68 7.78
CA PRO A 462 -16.22 26.53 8.47
C PRO A 462 -17.59 26.58 7.78
N GLU A 463 -17.60 26.65 6.45
CA GLU A 463 -18.81 26.66 5.63
C GLU A 463 -19.59 25.34 5.73
N THR A 464 -18.86 24.21 5.75
CA THR A 464 -19.43 22.88 5.97
C THR A 464 -20.07 22.80 7.36
N VAL A 465 -19.37 23.23 8.42
CA VAL A 465 -19.89 23.23 9.80
C VAL A 465 -21.15 24.09 9.91
N LYS A 466 -21.17 25.27 9.28
CA LYS A 466 -22.35 26.11 9.22
C LYS A 466 -23.55 25.40 8.57
N MET A 467 -23.32 24.65 7.48
CA MET A 467 -24.38 23.89 6.82
C MET A 467 -24.87 22.71 7.68
N MET A 468 -23.99 22.08 8.46
CA MET A 468 -24.37 21.01 9.39
C MET A 468 -25.43 21.48 10.40
N ASP A 469 -25.30 22.70 10.93
CA ASP A 469 -26.24 23.26 11.94
C ASP A 469 -27.71 23.30 11.44
N GLU A 470 -27.91 23.37 10.12
CA GLU A 470 -29.25 23.43 9.53
C GLU A 470 -30.06 22.13 9.71
N PHE A 471 -29.41 20.98 9.88
CA PHE A 471 -30.09 19.68 9.87
C PHE A 471 -29.51 18.60 10.78
N LEU A 472 -28.25 18.72 11.21
CA LEU A 472 -27.53 17.68 11.92
C LEU A 472 -27.81 17.76 13.42
N ASP A 473 -28.06 16.61 14.05
CA ASP A 473 -28.34 16.53 15.48
C ASP A 473 -27.15 15.98 16.27
N CYS A 474 -26.38 15.05 15.68
CA CYS A 474 -25.21 14.48 16.31
C CYS A 474 -24.08 14.23 15.29
N ILE A 475 -22.84 14.34 15.73
CA ILE A 475 -21.65 13.97 14.97
C ILE A 475 -20.71 13.16 15.86
N THR A 476 -20.19 12.07 15.31
CA THR A 476 -18.97 11.46 15.83
C THR A 476 -17.80 11.87 14.94
N VAL A 477 -16.73 12.39 15.56
CA VAL A 477 -15.50 12.79 14.88
C VAL A 477 -14.42 11.74 15.11
N ASP A 478 -14.02 11.10 14.03
CA ASP A 478 -13.08 10.00 14.00
C ASP A 478 -11.64 10.49 13.82
N PHE A 479 -10.93 10.64 14.93
CA PHE A 479 -9.48 10.62 14.90
C PHE A 479 -8.98 9.24 14.53
N LYS A 480 -7.76 9.21 14.01
CA LYS A 480 -7.07 7.97 13.66
C LYS A 480 -5.62 8.11 14.05
N GLY A 481 -5.11 7.09 14.72
CA GLY A 481 -3.76 7.06 15.24
C GLY A 481 -3.46 8.24 16.18
N ASN A 482 -4.33 8.51 17.15
CA ASN A 482 -4.14 9.55 18.16
C ASN A 482 -3.95 10.98 17.61
N ALA A 483 -4.45 11.24 16.39
CA ALA A 483 -4.17 12.47 15.67
C ALA A 483 -2.65 12.73 15.52
N GLU A 484 -1.83 11.69 15.46
CA GLU A 484 -0.38 11.81 15.39
C GLU A 484 0.02 12.37 14.01
N PRO A 485 0.77 13.49 13.92
CA PRO A 485 1.05 14.14 12.64
C PRO A 485 1.78 13.26 11.60
N GLN A 486 2.66 12.35 12.02
CA GLN A 486 3.33 11.45 11.08
C GLN A 486 2.37 10.38 10.57
N PHE A 487 1.58 9.77 11.45
CA PHE A 487 0.54 8.82 11.09
C PHE A 487 -0.48 9.43 10.13
N THR A 488 -1.03 10.59 10.49
CA THR A 488 -2.02 11.33 9.69
C THR A 488 -1.49 11.65 8.29
N ARG A 489 -0.25 12.13 8.19
CA ARG A 489 0.42 12.37 6.90
C ARG A 489 0.63 11.10 6.09
N LYS A 490 1.20 10.08 6.73
CA LYS A 490 1.69 8.87 6.05
C LYS A 490 0.57 7.96 5.57
N TYR A 491 -0.41 7.74 6.44
CA TYR A 491 -1.46 6.76 6.18
C TYR A 491 -2.71 7.46 5.63
N ILE A 492 -3.07 8.65 6.12
CA ILE A 492 -4.32 9.35 5.77
C ILE A 492 -4.16 10.29 4.59
N GLY A 493 -2.97 10.87 4.43
CA GLY A 493 -2.77 11.95 3.47
C GLY A 493 -3.30 13.29 3.96
N VAL A 494 -3.55 13.43 5.27
CA VAL A 494 -3.85 14.70 5.94
C VAL A 494 -2.50 15.31 6.37
N PRO A 495 -2.09 16.46 5.81
CA PRO A 495 -0.80 17.10 6.12
C PRO A 495 -0.58 17.42 7.60
N ASP A 496 -1.67 17.84 8.23
CA ASP A 496 -1.73 18.36 9.58
C ASP A 496 -3.12 18.04 10.13
N PRO A 497 -3.22 17.36 11.29
CA PRO A 497 -4.50 17.09 11.93
C PRO A 497 -5.14 18.34 12.57
N GLN A 498 -4.43 19.47 12.70
CA GLN A 498 -4.95 20.70 13.31
C GLN A 498 -6.36 21.12 12.83
N PRO A 499 -6.70 21.06 11.53
CA PRO A 499 -8.05 21.41 11.07
C PRO A 499 -9.18 20.54 11.65
N ILE A 500 -8.88 19.32 12.09
CA ILE A 500 -9.86 18.45 12.77
C ILE A 500 -10.19 19.01 14.15
N PHE A 501 -9.16 19.48 14.87
CA PHE A 501 -9.33 20.16 16.16
C PHE A 501 -10.08 21.50 16.00
N ASP A 502 -9.78 22.25 14.93
CA ASP A 502 -10.46 23.51 14.63
C ASP A 502 -11.93 23.29 14.28
N THR A 503 -12.24 22.25 13.50
CA THR A 503 -13.61 21.81 13.19
C THR A 503 -14.40 21.49 14.46
N LEU A 504 -13.79 20.75 15.40
CA LEU A 504 -14.40 20.44 16.69
C LEU A 504 -14.73 21.69 17.50
N LYS A 505 -13.79 22.66 17.57
CA LYS A 505 -14.05 23.95 18.23
C LYS A 505 -15.15 24.73 17.55
N GLU A 506 -15.20 24.71 16.22
CA GLU A 506 -16.22 25.42 15.47
C GLU A 506 -17.61 24.82 15.66
N ILE A 507 -17.73 23.48 15.69
CA ILE A 507 -18.98 22.80 16.01
C ILE A 507 -19.43 23.19 17.42
N ARG A 508 -18.53 23.15 18.41
CA ARG A 508 -18.82 23.55 19.80
C ARG A 508 -19.31 25.00 19.91
N ASP A 509 -18.63 25.90 19.22
CA ASP A 509 -18.83 27.35 19.40
C ASP A 509 -20.03 27.88 18.60
N LYS A 510 -20.38 27.23 17.48
CA LYS A 510 -21.34 27.77 16.52
C LYS A 510 -22.61 26.94 16.32
N THR A 511 -22.68 25.73 16.87
CA THR A 511 -23.79 24.81 16.61
C THR A 511 -24.35 24.22 17.90
N ARG A 512 -25.47 23.50 17.79
CA ARG A 512 -26.05 22.71 18.89
C ARG A 512 -25.88 21.20 18.69
N ILE A 513 -24.97 20.81 17.80
CA ILE A 513 -24.76 19.42 17.42
C ILE A 513 -24.11 18.69 18.60
N HIS A 514 -24.68 17.54 18.99
CA HIS A 514 -24.05 16.66 19.99
C HIS A 514 -22.79 16.03 19.40
N VAL A 515 -21.67 16.13 20.10
CA VAL A 515 -20.37 15.61 19.65
C VAL A 515 -19.98 14.40 20.48
N GLU A 516 -19.52 13.34 19.81
CA GLU A 516 -18.71 12.29 20.43
C GLU A 516 -17.40 12.13 19.65
N ILE A 517 -16.35 11.65 20.32
CA ILE A 517 -15.03 11.52 19.71
C ILE A 517 -14.67 10.04 19.61
N THR A 518 -14.17 9.62 18.47
CA THR A 518 -13.56 8.29 18.33
C THR A 518 -12.10 8.42 17.91
N ASP A 519 -11.30 7.42 18.25
CA ASP A 519 -9.94 7.27 17.76
C ASP A 519 -9.68 5.81 17.36
N LEU A 520 -9.42 5.59 16.07
CA LEU A 520 -8.99 4.29 15.56
C LEU A 520 -7.50 4.11 15.82
N VAL A 521 -7.17 3.27 16.80
CA VAL A 521 -5.78 3.03 17.22
C VAL A 521 -5.17 1.94 16.34
N VAL A 522 -4.16 2.27 15.54
CA VAL A 522 -3.49 1.32 14.65
C VAL A 522 -2.18 0.86 15.30
N PRO A 523 -1.97 -0.44 15.54
CA PRO A 523 -0.81 -0.89 16.29
C PRO A 523 0.50 -0.57 15.58
N GLN A 524 1.56 -0.31 16.35
CA GLN A 524 2.93 0.01 15.92
C GLN A 524 3.12 1.36 15.23
N VAL A 525 2.08 1.92 14.61
CA VAL A 525 2.21 3.12 13.76
C VAL A 525 1.26 4.25 14.12
N GLY A 526 0.19 3.95 14.84
CA GLY A 526 -0.85 4.89 15.29
C GLY A 526 -1.33 4.54 16.71
N ASP A 527 -0.40 4.12 17.58
CA ASP A 527 -0.66 3.74 18.97
C ASP A 527 0.27 4.45 19.97
N ASP A 528 0.83 5.59 19.56
CA ASP A 528 1.69 6.40 20.40
C ASP A 528 0.94 7.03 21.57
N LEU A 529 1.34 6.66 22.79
CA LEU A 529 0.67 7.07 24.03
C LEU A 529 0.87 8.55 24.38
N GLU A 530 1.94 9.19 23.90
CA GLU A 530 2.13 10.62 24.14
C GLU A 530 1.11 11.44 23.33
N HIS A 531 0.87 11.05 22.09
CA HIS A 531 -0.18 11.67 21.26
C HIS A 531 -1.57 11.33 21.79
N ALA A 532 -1.79 10.11 22.30
CA ALA A 532 -3.05 9.76 22.96
C ALA A 532 -3.33 10.71 24.15
N ALA A 533 -2.31 11.00 24.97
CA ALA A 533 -2.43 11.93 26.10
C ALA A 533 -2.71 13.37 25.63
N LYS A 534 -2.06 13.83 24.56
CA LYS A 534 -2.33 15.16 23.97
C LYS A 534 -3.78 15.26 23.48
N LEU A 535 -4.27 14.24 22.77
CA LEU A 535 -5.65 14.17 22.30
C LEU A 535 -6.63 14.20 23.49
N CYS A 536 -6.46 13.31 24.48
CA CYS A 536 -7.31 13.26 25.66
C CYS A 536 -7.33 14.59 26.44
N LYS A 537 -6.16 15.21 26.59
CA LYS A 537 -6.03 16.50 27.27
C LYS A 537 -6.70 17.63 26.50
N PHE A 538 -6.61 17.63 25.17
CA PHE A 538 -7.38 18.55 24.33
C PHE A 538 -8.89 18.37 24.58
N VAL A 539 -9.39 17.13 24.52
CA VAL A 539 -10.82 16.84 24.75
C VAL A 539 -11.26 17.35 26.11
N TYR A 540 -10.50 17.04 27.17
CA TYR A 540 -10.80 17.52 28.52
C TYR A 540 -10.83 19.05 28.60
N ASN A 541 -9.82 19.73 28.04
CA ASN A 541 -9.71 21.18 28.15
C ASN A 541 -10.80 21.93 27.37
N GLU A 542 -11.20 21.41 26.20
CA GLU A 542 -12.10 22.13 25.29
C GLU A 542 -13.56 21.73 25.46
N PHE A 543 -13.85 20.52 25.96
CA PHE A 543 -15.20 19.96 26.09
C PHE A 543 -15.54 19.49 27.52
N GLY A 544 -14.57 19.42 28.42
CA GLY A 544 -14.77 19.02 29.81
C GLY A 544 -14.67 17.51 30.06
N PRO A 545 -14.79 17.11 31.34
CA PRO A 545 -14.59 15.72 31.76
C PRO A 545 -15.66 14.76 31.24
N ASP A 546 -16.82 15.27 30.87
CA ASP A 546 -17.99 14.46 30.53
C ASP A 546 -18.11 14.13 29.03
N MET A 547 -17.19 14.64 28.20
CA MET A 547 -17.14 14.35 26.76
C MET A 547 -16.75 12.88 26.50
N PRO A 548 -17.59 12.09 25.79
CA PRO A 548 -17.27 10.72 25.44
C PRO A 548 -16.12 10.59 24.45
N ILE A 549 -15.17 9.68 24.74
CA ILE A 549 -14.14 9.25 23.80
C ILE A 549 -14.11 7.74 23.64
N HIS A 550 -14.00 7.25 22.40
CA HIS A 550 -14.00 5.83 22.05
C HIS A 550 -12.67 5.44 21.41
N PHE A 551 -11.90 4.54 22.02
CA PHE A 551 -10.74 3.94 21.39
C PHE A 551 -11.14 2.67 20.65
N LEU A 552 -11.09 2.73 19.32
CA LEU A 552 -11.59 1.67 18.46
C LEU A 552 -10.46 0.70 18.12
N ARG A 553 -10.74 -0.59 18.25
CA ARG A 553 -9.85 -1.65 17.77
C ARG A 553 -9.78 -1.63 16.25
N PHE A 554 -8.57 -1.45 15.72
CA PHE A 554 -8.25 -1.67 14.32
C PHE A 554 -8.35 -3.17 13.99
N HIS A 555 -8.90 -3.44 12.81
CA HIS A 555 -8.85 -4.74 12.16
C HIS A 555 -8.13 -4.57 10.81
N PRO A 556 -7.18 -5.46 10.46
CA PRO A 556 -6.43 -5.36 9.21
C PRO A 556 -7.34 -5.51 8.00
N ASP A 557 -7.43 -4.44 7.22
CA ASP A 557 -8.22 -4.38 6.00
C ASP A 557 -7.48 -3.59 4.92
N TYR A 558 -7.93 -3.76 3.67
CA TYR A 558 -7.42 -3.07 2.49
C TYR A 558 -5.91 -3.30 2.25
N LYS A 559 -5.08 -2.33 2.63
CA LYS A 559 -3.64 -2.29 2.33
C LYS A 559 -2.77 -2.17 3.58
N MET A 560 -3.36 -2.33 4.77
CA MET A 560 -2.66 -2.40 6.06
C MET A 560 -2.74 -3.82 6.65
N MET A 561 -2.64 -4.83 5.77
CA MET A 561 -2.72 -6.25 6.14
C MET A 561 -1.46 -6.76 6.86
N GLU A 562 -0.37 -5.98 6.81
CA GLU A 562 0.89 -6.27 7.50
C GLU A 562 0.82 -6.01 9.01
N PHE A 563 -0.18 -5.26 9.47
CA PHE A 563 -0.43 -5.03 10.88
C PHE A 563 -1.45 -6.05 11.39
N GLU A 564 -1.36 -6.45 12.65
CA GLU A 564 -2.41 -7.24 13.30
C GLU A 564 -3.55 -6.34 13.79
N SER A 565 -4.66 -6.94 14.24
CA SER A 565 -5.67 -6.17 14.97
C SER A 565 -5.06 -5.54 16.22
N THR A 566 -5.48 -4.33 16.61
CA THR A 566 -4.92 -3.67 17.80
C THR A 566 -5.02 -4.60 19.01
N PRO A 567 -3.90 -4.86 19.71
CA PRO A 567 -3.95 -5.63 20.94
C PRO A 567 -4.86 -4.94 21.96
N ILE A 568 -5.71 -5.70 22.65
CA ILE A 568 -6.62 -5.15 23.67
C ILE A 568 -5.85 -4.37 24.73
N LYS A 569 -4.67 -4.87 25.14
CA LYS A 569 -3.77 -4.19 26.08
C LYS A 569 -3.32 -2.81 25.61
N THR A 570 -3.18 -2.59 24.30
CA THR A 570 -2.85 -1.28 23.75
C THR A 570 -4.02 -0.32 23.96
N LEU A 571 -5.25 -0.78 23.69
CA LEU A 571 -6.46 0.01 23.91
C LEU A 571 -6.70 0.30 25.40
N GLU A 572 -6.49 -0.68 26.28
CA GLU A 572 -6.57 -0.50 27.74
C GLU A 572 -5.67 0.64 28.23
N LYS A 573 -4.44 0.74 27.71
CA LYS A 573 -3.52 1.85 28.01
C LYS A 573 -4.05 3.21 27.53
N HIS A 574 -4.69 3.27 26.36
CA HIS A 574 -5.30 4.51 25.86
C HIS A 574 -6.47 4.93 26.77
N HIS A 575 -7.30 3.97 27.19
CA HIS A 575 -8.34 4.21 28.18
C HIS A 575 -7.78 4.72 29.51
N GLU A 576 -6.72 4.09 30.05
CA GLU A 576 -6.06 4.55 31.29
C GLU A 576 -5.57 6.00 31.17
N ILE A 577 -5.01 6.38 30.02
CA ILE A 577 -4.59 7.77 29.75
C ILE A 577 -5.78 8.71 29.77
N ALA A 578 -6.89 8.38 29.09
CA ALA A 578 -8.10 9.19 29.10
C ALA A 578 -8.62 9.39 30.54
N LYS A 579 -8.64 8.32 31.35
CA LYS A 579 -9.00 8.40 32.78
C LYS A 579 -8.05 9.30 33.58
N LYS A 580 -6.74 9.22 33.32
CA LYS A 580 -5.71 10.03 33.98
C LYS A 580 -5.81 11.51 33.63
N GLU A 581 -6.13 11.84 32.39
CA GLU A 581 -6.38 13.22 31.95
C GLU A 581 -7.72 13.79 32.45
N GLY A 582 -8.55 12.96 33.11
CA GLY A 582 -9.76 13.39 33.80
C GLY A 582 -11.07 13.13 33.05
N LEU A 583 -11.02 12.43 31.91
CA LEU A 583 -12.24 12.07 31.17
C LEU A 583 -13.03 10.99 31.92
N ASN A 584 -14.30 11.27 32.20
CA ASN A 584 -15.21 10.38 32.91
C ASN A 584 -15.63 9.19 32.04
N TYR A 585 -15.83 9.42 30.75
CA TYR A 585 -16.42 8.47 29.81
C TYR A 585 -15.46 8.15 28.67
N ALA A 586 -14.61 7.15 28.91
CA ALA A 586 -13.74 6.56 27.90
C ALA A 586 -14.16 5.12 27.65
N TYR A 587 -14.22 4.71 26.38
CA TYR A 587 -14.72 3.40 25.98
C TYR A 587 -13.74 2.66 25.08
N LEU A 588 -13.80 1.33 25.11
CA LEU A 588 -13.20 0.50 24.08
C LEU A 588 -14.26 0.03 23.09
N GLY A 589 -14.08 0.37 21.82
CA GLY A 589 -14.94 -0.07 20.72
C GLY A 589 -14.34 -1.24 19.93
N ASN A 590 -15.19 -2.00 19.25
CA ASN A 590 -14.81 -3.21 18.49
C ASN A 590 -14.14 -4.32 19.34
N VAL A 591 -14.50 -4.40 20.64
CA VAL A 591 -14.05 -5.44 21.57
C VAL A 591 -15.26 -6.03 22.31
N PRO A 592 -16.14 -6.78 21.63
CA PRO A 592 -17.41 -7.23 22.21
C PRO A 592 -17.20 -8.05 23.49
N GLY A 593 -17.93 -7.69 24.55
CA GLY A 593 -17.85 -8.33 25.86
C GLY A 593 -16.77 -7.77 26.78
N HIS A 594 -16.03 -6.75 26.36
CA HIS A 594 -15.02 -6.12 27.19
C HIS A 594 -15.65 -5.22 28.27
N PRO A 595 -15.23 -5.25 29.55
CA PRO A 595 -15.84 -4.42 30.59
C PRO A 595 -15.84 -2.91 30.28
N LEU A 596 -14.82 -2.43 29.57
CA LEU A 596 -14.67 -1.03 29.18
C LEU A 596 -15.60 -0.58 28.02
N GLU A 597 -16.52 -1.43 27.54
CA GLU A 597 -17.60 -1.02 26.63
C GLU A 597 -18.86 -0.54 27.40
N HIS A 598 -18.89 -0.75 28.71
CA HIS A 598 -20.00 -0.33 29.58
C HIS A 598 -19.90 1.14 29.96
N THR A 599 -21.05 1.77 30.23
CA THR A 599 -21.07 3.10 30.86
C THR A 599 -21.07 2.93 32.37
N TYR A 600 -20.05 3.48 33.02
CA TYR A 600 -19.92 3.52 34.48
C TYR A 600 -20.29 4.91 35.00
N CYS A 601 -21.01 4.96 36.13
CA CYS A 601 -21.36 6.21 36.77
C CYS A 601 -20.10 6.95 37.26
N SER A 602 -19.93 8.23 36.91
CA SER A 602 -18.78 9.03 37.35
C SER A 602 -18.75 9.23 38.88
N GLY A 603 -19.91 9.25 39.54
CA GLY A 603 -20.02 9.33 41.01
C GLY A 603 -19.69 8.01 41.74
N CYS A 604 -20.49 6.96 41.54
CA CYS A 604 -20.38 5.72 42.34
C CYS A 604 -19.66 4.55 41.64
N LYS A 605 -19.21 4.73 40.39
CA LYS A 605 -18.49 3.73 39.58
C LYS A 605 -19.24 2.42 39.31
N LYS A 606 -20.53 2.34 39.64
CA LYS A 606 -21.39 1.20 39.23
C LYS A 606 -21.70 1.28 37.74
N ILE A 607 -21.88 0.11 37.11
CA ILE A 607 -22.35 0.02 35.73
C ILE A 607 -23.77 0.57 35.65
N VAL A 608 -23.97 1.62 34.86
CA VAL A 608 -25.28 2.23 34.64
C VAL A 608 -25.87 1.89 33.27
N VAL A 609 -25.03 1.61 32.29
CA VAL A 609 -25.45 1.00 31.02
C VAL A 609 -24.53 -0.18 30.73
N LYS A 610 -25.09 -1.40 30.77
CA LYS A 610 -24.37 -2.63 30.46
C LYS A 610 -24.54 -2.95 28.98
N ARG A 611 -23.44 -3.25 28.30
CA ARG A 611 -23.43 -3.57 26.86
C ARG A 611 -22.79 -4.92 26.57
N TYR A 612 -23.06 -5.46 25.40
CA TYR A 612 -22.30 -6.54 24.77
C TYR A 612 -22.19 -6.21 23.28
N GLY A 613 -21.05 -5.66 22.86
CA GLY A 613 -20.94 -5.06 21.52
C GLY A 613 -21.98 -3.94 21.33
N PHE A 614 -22.88 -4.11 20.36
CA PHE A 614 -23.89 -3.11 20.00
C PHE A 614 -25.21 -3.24 20.78
N ASP A 615 -25.33 -4.28 21.62
CA ASP A 615 -26.55 -4.55 22.38
C ASP A 615 -26.48 -3.93 23.78
N ILE A 616 -27.56 -3.28 24.19
CA ILE A 616 -27.75 -2.83 25.57
C ILE A 616 -28.39 -3.98 26.37
N GLN A 617 -27.66 -4.50 27.35
CA GLN A 617 -28.11 -5.59 28.22
C GLN A 617 -28.71 -5.10 29.55
N GLY A 618 -28.40 -3.87 29.96
CA GLY A 618 -28.87 -3.30 31.21
C GLY A 618 -28.92 -1.78 31.19
N TRP A 619 -29.97 -1.23 31.78
CA TRP A 619 -30.21 0.22 31.88
C TRP A 619 -30.59 0.57 33.32
N HIS A 620 -29.65 1.17 34.05
CA HIS A 620 -29.79 1.53 35.47
C HIS A 620 -29.81 3.05 35.66
N LEU A 621 -30.45 3.75 34.72
CA LEU A 621 -30.74 5.18 34.77
C LEU A 621 -32.24 5.42 34.98
N ASP A 622 -32.58 6.53 35.64
CA ASP A 622 -33.95 7.04 35.73
C ASP A 622 -34.36 7.80 34.45
N ASP A 623 -35.56 8.37 34.44
CA ASP A 623 -36.12 9.08 33.28
C ASP A 623 -35.38 10.38 32.92
N ASN A 624 -34.52 10.87 33.82
CA ASN A 624 -33.70 12.07 33.67
C ASN A 624 -32.22 11.72 33.44
N ASN A 625 -31.92 10.46 33.10
CA ASN A 625 -30.56 9.94 32.92
C ASN A 625 -29.67 10.06 34.18
N ASN A 626 -30.25 10.05 35.37
CA ASN A 626 -29.49 9.96 36.61
C ASN A 626 -29.26 8.51 37.02
N CYS A 627 -28.09 8.25 37.60
CA CYS A 627 -27.72 6.96 38.17
C CYS A 627 -28.72 6.52 39.25
N LYS A 628 -29.42 5.39 39.04
CA LYS A 628 -30.35 4.82 40.03
C LYS A 628 -29.71 4.42 41.37
N PHE A 629 -28.38 4.37 41.44
CA PHE A 629 -27.66 3.98 42.65
C PHE A 629 -27.21 5.15 43.52
N CYS A 630 -26.98 6.34 42.95
CA CYS A 630 -26.41 7.47 43.68
C CYS A 630 -26.93 8.86 43.24
N GLY A 631 -27.84 8.93 42.27
CA GLY A 631 -28.42 10.18 41.78
C GLY A 631 -27.52 11.03 40.88
N ASN A 632 -26.28 10.61 40.60
CA ASN A 632 -25.37 11.36 39.73
C ASN A 632 -25.89 11.37 38.29
N HIS A 633 -25.96 12.54 37.67
CA HIS A 633 -26.37 12.70 36.28
C HIS A 633 -25.34 12.09 35.32
N ILE A 634 -25.80 11.35 34.31
CA ILE A 634 -24.97 10.80 33.24
C ILE A 634 -25.30 11.57 31.97
N PRO A 635 -24.31 12.11 31.24
CA PRO A 635 -24.49 13.07 30.14
C PRO A 635 -24.97 12.37 28.85
N ILE A 636 -26.12 11.69 28.94
CA ILE A 636 -26.79 11.06 27.81
C ILE A 636 -27.90 12.00 27.35
N GLU A 637 -27.91 12.32 26.07
CA GLU A 637 -28.99 13.03 25.40
C GLU A 637 -30.04 12.05 24.88
N GLY A 638 -31.31 12.32 25.19
CA GLY A 638 -32.44 11.44 24.83
C GLY A 638 -32.68 10.31 25.84
N LYS A 639 -33.60 9.41 25.49
CA LYS A 639 -34.01 8.27 26.32
C LYS A 639 -33.66 6.95 25.62
N LEU A 640 -33.62 5.87 26.40
CA LEU A 640 -33.48 4.52 25.84
C LEU A 640 -34.65 4.24 24.88
N ALA A 641 -34.35 3.88 23.64
CA ALA A 641 -35.37 3.56 22.66
C ALA A 641 -36.20 2.33 23.08
N GLU A 642 -37.51 2.35 22.89
CA GLU A 642 -38.41 1.27 23.32
C GLU A 642 -38.09 -0.08 22.66
N ASN A 643 -37.63 -0.04 21.40
CA ASN A 643 -37.33 -1.21 20.59
C ASN A 643 -35.85 -1.67 20.68
N TYR A 644 -35.08 -1.20 21.67
CA TYR A 644 -33.64 -1.50 21.77
C TYR A 644 -33.29 -3.01 21.84
N LYS A 645 -34.23 -3.85 22.26
CA LYS A 645 -34.08 -5.32 22.34
C LYS A 645 -34.44 -6.06 21.05
N GLN A 646 -35.00 -5.38 20.05
CA GLN A 646 -35.33 -5.99 18.78
C GLN A 646 -34.07 -6.17 17.93
N ASN A 647 -34.13 -7.02 16.90
CA ASN A 647 -33.05 -7.08 15.92
C ASN A 647 -33.05 -5.77 15.11
N ARG A 648 -31.99 -4.98 15.28
CA ARG A 648 -31.82 -3.67 14.63
C ARG A 648 -30.87 -3.73 13.42
N PHE A 649 -30.56 -4.93 12.92
CA PHE A 649 -29.78 -5.15 11.70
C PHE A 649 -30.69 -5.55 10.56
N GLN A 650 -30.76 -4.70 9.54
CA GLN A 650 -31.48 -4.98 8.31
C GLN A 650 -30.69 -4.47 7.10
N PHE A 651 -30.40 -5.37 6.17
CA PHE A 651 -29.95 -4.99 4.83
C PHE A 651 -31.15 -4.47 4.03
N VAL A 652 -31.01 -3.30 3.40
CA VAL A 652 -32.04 -2.76 2.53
C VAL A 652 -31.62 -2.89 1.07
N PHE A 653 -30.42 -2.39 0.69
CA PHE A 653 -29.82 -2.61 -0.64
C PHE A 653 -28.31 -2.28 -0.71
#